data_AF-A0A7V1IFB8-F1
#
_entry.id   AF-A0A7V1IFB8-F1
#
_cell.length_a   1.000
_cell.length_b   1.000
_cell.length_c   1.000
_cell.angle_alpha   90.00
_cell.angle_beta   90.00
_cell.angle_gamma   90.00
#
_symmetry.space_group_name_H-M   'P 1'
#
loop_
_entity.id
_entity.type
_entity.pdbx_description
1 polymer ?
#
loop_
_entity_poly.entity_id
_entity_poly.type
_entity_poly.pdbx_seq_one_letter_code
_entity_poly.pdbx_strand_id
1 'polypeptide(L)'
;IDYDYYLGRKDVIYATTGEIKRLEGSPADFPKLPVVPEGTLGLCSVDCPPNSVNMSIINFGLTRVTMDQIHEIINDVEDLKYNDAQFQMNNELQNRDAQTKKGVYSDDFSNDAQSDIYHSEWSARIDGVHQFVAPDRASTPNVLEVDQSASNALFKGSLVLLPGTENVLIEQTDWSEEKNINPYAVFDKPEASVEITPNIGRRGQTGVAVVGSNFTPSATGVTVRCDGRVVASNLTADAAGRVTASFVIPSNVRNGNRIVEVTDGTYSAQTNLQVNDPLVITRIQRIVVNRTIVRRQTIVQRIPPRIIRVPVVRTVWRWRWRWRRRDPLAQTFSFTQNRVISAVGVHFTQKDALIPVTVQIRGVTTGLPNEVVLAEKVVSPDEINLGGETKITFDDPFYAEANTSYAVVLLTNSTNYRVRIATLGQMGQNGVITRQTYAEGVLLESSNAETWTPLNGSDLTMKIYGYDFQPSGEVRFQPVTGVQFSELNIDEYSAIPEGTGIVWEYSTDGGSTWDAIVPAEEENLPNIANEVLVRALFDSSAANDSPALNYKDVNLIGYLNNVTGAYITRENELTQGVESTKVYTQMNIPSGTSLNWFASNDGGATWEPMSIESTREIDQEWTEYTLTRTFSDPTGNKVRYKAEMTGNNLVYPRIHTLGATLS
;
A
#
# COMPACT_ATOMS: atom_id res chain seq x y z
N ILE A 1 -58.33 -43.25 15.96
CA ILE A 1 -58.33 -41.78 15.79
C ILE A 1 -57.27 -41.54 14.74
N ASP A 2 -57.70 -41.19 13.53
CA ASP A 2 -56.78 -40.81 12.46
C ASP A 2 -56.52 -39.30 12.62
N TYR A 3 -55.25 -38.91 12.66
CA TYR A 3 -54.83 -37.52 12.90
C TYR A 3 -53.85 -37.09 11.81
N ASP A 4 -54.23 -36.06 11.06
CA ASP A 4 -53.39 -35.44 10.05
C ASP A 4 -52.54 -34.33 10.68
N TYR A 5 -51.21 -34.45 10.56
CA TYR A 5 -50.25 -33.52 11.12
C TYR A 5 -49.47 -32.83 10.01
N TYR A 6 -49.55 -31.50 9.97
CA TYR A 6 -48.82 -30.68 9.00
C TYR A 6 -47.58 -30.07 9.66
N LEU A 7 -46.47 -30.03 8.91
CA LEU A 7 -45.21 -29.44 9.36
C LEU A 7 -44.98 -28.07 8.72
N GLY A 8 -44.42 -27.15 9.51
CA GLY A 8 -43.99 -25.84 9.02
C GLY A 8 -42.60 -25.92 8.37
N ARG A 9 -42.25 -24.92 7.57
CA ARG A 9 -40.96 -24.82 6.88
C ARG A 9 -40.47 -23.37 6.88
N LYS A 10 -39.15 -23.16 6.92
CA LYS A 10 -38.53 -21.84 6.69
C LYS A 10 -37.72 -21.88 5.40
N ASP A 11 -37.94 -20.90 4.54
CA ASP A 11 -37.23 -20.77 3.26
C ASP A 11 -36.38 -19.49 3.26
N VAL A 12 -35.35 -19.43 2.41
CA VAL A 12 -34.52 -18.24 2.23
C VAL A 12 -34.57 -17.79 0.77
N ILE A 13 -34.79 -16.50 0.55
CA ILE A 13 -34.63 -15.89 -0.78
C ILE A 13 -33.22 -15.31 -0.84
N TYR A 14 -32.47 -15.65 -1.87
CA TYR A 14 -31.09 -15.21 -2.08
C TYR A 14 -30.86 -14.75 -3.52
N ALA A 15 -29.92 -13.85 -3.73
CA ALA A 15 -29.51 -13.35 -5.04
C ALA A 15 -28.16 -13.93 -5.45
N THR A 16 -28.07 -14.38 -6.69
CA THR A 16 -26.80 -14.66 -7.38
C THR A 16 -26.40 -13.46 -8.25
N THR A 17 -25.31 -13.58 -9.00
CA THR A 17 -24.81 -12.53 -9.91
C THR A 17 -25.80 -12.13 -11.03
N GLY A 18 -26.85 -12.92 -11.27
CA GLY A 18 -27.84 -12.61 -12.32
C GLY A 18 -29.29 -12.95 -12.00
N GLU A 19 -29.60 -13.65 -10.90
CA GLU A 19 -30.97 -14.13 -10.62
C GLU A 19 -31.29 -14.13 -9.11
N ILE A 20 -32.56 -13.96 -8.76
CA ILE A 20 -33.07 -14.15 -7.40
C ILE A 20 -33.70 -15.54 -7.31
N LYS A 21 -33.26 -16.34 -6.35
CA LYS A 21 -33.70 -17.73 -6.16
C LYS A 21 -34.23 -17.94 -4.74
N ARG A 22 -35.16 -18.88 -4.61
CA ARG A 22 -35.68 -19.35 -3.33
C ARG A 22 -35.03 -20.68 -2.99
N LEU A 23 -34.41 -20.77 -1.82
CA LEU A 23 -33.94 -22.01 -1.24
C LEU A 23 -35.02 -22.51 -0.26
N GLU A 24 -35.59 -23.67 -0.57
CA GLU A 24 -36.57 -24.29 0.31
C GLU A 24 -35.86 -25.00 1.47
N GLY A 25 -36.35 -24.79 2.69
CA GLY A 25 -35.85 -25.51 3.86
C GLY A 25 -36.41 -26.92 3.98
N SER A 26 -36.10 -27.61 5.07
CA SER A 26 -36.73 -28.90 5.38
C SER A 26 -37.90 -28.68 6.36
N PRO A 27 -39.10 -29.24 6.10
CA PRO A 27 -40.21 -29.18 7.05
C PRO A 27 -39.87 -29.88 8.38
N ALA A 28 -40.19 -29.25 9.50
CA ALA A 28 -39.98 -29.80 10.85
C ALA A 28 -40.89 -29.10 11.88
N ASP A 29 -41.01 -29.68 13.07
CA ASP A 29 -41.76 -29.06 14.19
C ASP A 29 -41.15 -27.71 14.61
N PHE A 30 -39.82 -27.62 14.54
CA PHE A 30 -39.03 -26.41 14.74
C PHE A 30 -38.17 -26.17 13.48
N PRO A 31 -38.75 -25.62 12.41
CA PRO A 31 -38.07 -25.50 11.13
C PRO A 31 -36.90 -24.52 11.23
N LYS A 32 -35.73 -24.97 10.79
CA LYS A 32 -34.49 -24.17 10.76
C LYS A 32 -34.32 -23.51 9.40
N LEU A 33 -33.66 -22.35 9.40
CA LEU A 33 -33.28 -21.66 8.17
C LEU A 33 -32.26 -22.49 7.37
N PRO A 34 -32.47 -22.72 6.07
CA PRO A 34 -31.46 -23.36 5.22
C PRO A 34 -30.22 -22.48 5.05
N VAL A 35 -29.05 -23.12 4.91
CA VAL A 35 -27.77 -22.42 4.71
C VAL A 35 -27.71 -21.90 3.28
N VAL A 36 -27.44 -20.61 3.12
CA VAL A 36 -27.31 -19.95 1.82
C VAL A 36 -26.02 -20.43 1.12
N PRO A 37 -26.04 -20.76 -0.19
CA PRO A 37 -24.85 -21.18 -0.93
C PRO A 37 -23.74 -20.12 -0.94
N GLU A 38 -22.48 -20.55 -0.91
CA GLU A 38 -21.33 -19.64 -0.99
C GLU A 38 -21.36 -18.77 -2.26
N GLY A 39 -20.96 -17.50 -2.13
CA GLY A 39 -20.97 -16.54 -3.24
C GLY A 39 -22.34 -15.96 -3.58
N THR A 40 -23.36 -16.15 -2.74
CA THR A 40 -24.71 -15.60 -2.94
C THR A 40 -25.15 -14.73 -1.76
N LEU A 41 -26.04 -13.76 -2.01
CA LEU A 41 -26.51 -12.81 -1.00
C LEU A 41 -27.92 -13.20 -0.53
N GLY A 42 -28.07 -13.66 0.71
CA GLY A 42 -29.41 -13.87 1.30
C GLY A 42 -30.14 -12.54 1.47
N LEU A 43 -31.39 -12.42 1.03
CA LEU A 43 -32.17 -11.19 1.08
C LEU A 43 -33.19 -11.20 2.22
N CYS A 44 -33.95 -12.29 2.35
CA CYS A 44 -34.96 -12.43 3.39
C CYS A 44 -35.26 -13.90 3.70
N SER A 45 -35.81 -14.14 4.90
CA SER A 45 -36.41 -15.41 5.26
C SER A 45 -37.93 -15.39 5.08
N VAL A 46 -38.49 -16.49 4.61
CA VAL A 46 -39.92 -16.71 4.45
C VAL A 46 -40.35 -17.83 5.38
N ASP A 47 -41.11 -17.49 6.40
CA ASP A 47 -41.69 -18.45 7.33
C ASP A 47 -43.01 -18.97 6.76
N CYS A 48 -43.07 -20.27 6.53
CA CYS A 48 -44.23 -20.99 5.99
C CYS A 48 -44.86 -21.81 7.12
N PRO A 49 -45.89 -21.30 7.82
CA PRO A 49 -46.55 -22.01 8.90
C PRO A 49 -47.30 -23.26 8.39
N PRO A 50 -47.50 -24.29 9.24
CA PRO A 50 -48.18 -25.51 8.83
C PRO A 50 -49.61 -25.24 8.36
N ASN A 51 -50.00 -25.89 7.25
CA ASN A 51 -51.35 -25.83 6.68
C ASN A 51 -51.89 -24.40 6.43
N SER A 52 -51.03 -23.49 5.99
CA SER A 52 -51.39 -22.09 5.73
C SER A 52 -50.74 -21.57 4.45
N VAL A 53 -51.47 -20.71 3.73
CA VAL A 53 -50.97 -19.97 2.56
C VAL A 53 -50.43 -18.59 2.92
N ASN A 54 -50.65 -18.14 4.16
CA ASN A 54 -50.16 -16.86 4.67
C ASN A 54 -48.71 -17.01 5.14
N MET A 55 -47.76 -16.68 4.27
CA MET A 55 -46.33 -16.66 4.57
C MET A 55 -45.92 -15.30 5.17
N SER A 56 -45.08 -15.30 6.20
CA SER A 56 -44.50 -14.08 6.76
C SER A 56 -43.04 -13.92 6.29
N ILE A 57 -42.70 -12.72 5.82
CA ILE A 57 -41.39 -12.40 5.28
C ILE A 57 -40.63 -11.52 6.28
N ILE A 58 -39.42 -11.91 6.64
CA ILE A 58 -38.51 -11.15 7.51
C ILE A 58 -37.26 -10.80 6.69
N ASN A 59 -37.04 -9.51 6.45
CA ASN A 59 -35.87 -9.02 5.71
C ASN A 59 -34.61 -9.10 6.58
N PHE A 60 -33.48 -9.53 6.02
CA PHE A 60 -32.20 -9.56 6.74
C PHE A 60 -31.56 -8.19 6.90
N GLY A 61 -32.05 -7.15 6.21
CA GLY A 61 -31.62 -5.77 6.43
C GLY A 61 -30.20 -5.47 5.96
N LEU A 62 -29.70 -6.21 4.97
CA LEU A 62 -28.36 -6.02 4.41
C LEU A 62 -28.28 -4.69 3.66
N THR A 63 -27.78 -3.66 4.34
CA THR A 63 -27.49 -2.35 3.75
C THR A 63 -26.06 -2.32 3.24
N ARG A 64 -25.85 -1.64 2.11
CA ARG A 64 -24.50 -1.31 1.63
C ARG A 64 -23.80 -0.46 2.69
N VAL A 65 -22.78 -1.02 3.32
CA VAL A 65 -21.88 -0.27 4.21
C VAL A 65 -20.79 0.34 3.33
N THR A 66 -20.61 1.65 3.42
CA THR A 66 -19.51 2.36 2.75
C THR A 66 -18.22 2.21 3.56
N MET A 67 -17.06 2.43 2.92
CA MET A 67 -15.77 2.33 3.64
C MET A 67 -15.69 3.34 4.80
N ASP A 68 -16.28 4.53 4.63
CA ASP A 68 -16.35 5.54 5.68
C ASP A 68 -17.13 5.05 6.90
N GLN A 69 -18.27 4.37 6.70
CA GLN A 69 -19.05 3.77 7.78
C GLN A 69 -18.33 2.59 8.45
N ILE A 70 -17.55 1.80 7.69
CA ILE A 70 -16.71 0.75 8.29
C ILE A 70 -15.64 1.39 9.17
N HIS A 71 -15.04 2.50 8.74
CA HIS A 71 -14.04 3.22 9.51
C HIS A 71 -14.62 3.84 10.79
N GLU A 72 -15.83 4.39 10.73
CA GLU A 72 -16.56 4.88 11.91
C GLU A 72 -16.83 3.75 12.92
N ILE A 73 -17.31 2.58 12.45
CA ILE A 73 -17.50 1.40 13.30
C ILE A 73 -16.19 0.90 13.92
N ILE A 74 -15.07 0.96 13.18
CA ILE A 74 -13.76 0.58 13.71
C ILE A 74 -13.37 1.49 14.87
N ASN A 75 -13.51 2.80 14.71
CA ASN A 75 -13.20 3.77 15.76
C ASN A 75 -14.08 3.56 16.99
N ASP A 76 -15.40 3.37 16.80
CA ASP A 76 -16.33 3.07 17.91
C ASP A 76 -15.94 1.78 18.66
N VAL A 77 -15.50 0.75 17.93
CA VAL A 77 -15.04 -0.50 18.55
C VAL A 77 -13.75 -0.32 19.33
N GLU A 78 -12.83 0.53 18.87
CA GLU A 78 -11.61 0.87 19.60
C GLU A 78 -11.94 1.61 20.91
N ASP A 79 -12.84 2.59 20.87
CA ASP A 79 -13.33 3.29 22.06
C ASP A 79 -14.04 2.35 23.04
N LEU A 80 -14.86 1.43 22.54
CA LEU A 80 -15.52 0.42 23.38
C LEU A 80 -14.52 -0.51 24.07
N LYS A 81 -13.48 -0.96 23.35
CA LYS A 81 -12.42 -1.79 23.93
C LYS A 81 -11.68 -1.05 25.04
N TYR A 82 -11.35 0.22 24.81
CA TYR A 82 -10.72 1.07 25.81
C TYR A 82 -11.57 1.19 27.08
N ASN A 83 -12.85 1.52 26.91
CA ASN A 83 -13.78 1.68 28.02
C ASN A 83 -14.03 0.37 28.79
N ASP A 84 -14.11 -0.78 28.10
CA ASP A 84 -14.24 -2.09 28.73
C ASP A 84 -12.99 -2.45 29.55
N ALA A 85 -11.79 -2.22 28.99
CA ALA A 85 -10.53 -2.45 29.70
C ALA A 85 -10.45 -1.61 30.99
N GLN A 86 -10.77 -0.32 30.89
CA GLN A 86 -10.85 0.59 32.03
C GLN A 86 -11.87 0.14 33.07
N PHE A 87 -13.06 -0.29 32.66
CA PHE A 87 -14.10 -0.77 33.57
C PHE A 87 -13.68 -2.06 34.30
N GLN A 88 -13.06 -3.00 33.59
CA GLN A 88 -12.55 -4.25 34.18
C GLN A 88 -11.45 -3.98 35.20
N MET A 89 -10.47 -3.14 34.87
CA MET A 89 -9.41 -2.74 35.80
C MET A 89 -9.98 -2.04 37.04
N ASN A 90 -10.91 -1.10 36.86
CA ASN A 90 -11.52 -0.41 37.99
C ASN A 90 -12.27 -1.37 38.92
N ASN A 91 -13.01 -2.33 38.38
CA ASN A 91 -13.72 -3.33 39.18
C ASN A 91 -12.74 -4.27 39.91
N GLU A 92 -11.63 -4.67 39.27
CA GLU A 92 -10.58 -5.45 39.94
C GLU A 92 -9.96 -4.65 41.10
N LEU A 93 -9.59 -3.39 40.85
CA LEU A 93 -8.97 -2.51 41.84
C LEU A 93 -9.91 -2.22 43.01
N GLN A 94 -11.22 -2.09 42.79
CA GLN A 94 -12.21 -1.93 43.85
C GLN A 94 -12.23 -3.14 44.80
N ASN A 95 -11.98 -4.35 44.30
CA ASN A 95 -12.04 -5.58 45.08
C ASN A 95 -10.70 -6.01 45.72
N ARG A 96 -9.56 -5.38 45.39
CA ARG A 96 -8.23 -5.79 45.90
C ARG A 96 -8.00 -5.58 47.40
N ASP A 97 -8.50 -4.48 47.94
CA ASP A 97 -8.27 -4.07 49.34
C ASP A 97 -9.60 -3.64 50.00
N ALA A 98 -9.79 -4.02 51.27
CA ALA A 98 -11.02 -3.79 52.04
C ALA A 98 -11.15 -2.38 52.65
N GLN A 99 -10.18 -1.49 52.41
CA GLN A 99 -10.22 -0.10 52.88
C GLN A 99 -11.19 0.75 52.05
N THR A 100 -11.81 1.75 52.68
CA THR A 100 -12.64 2.74 51.99
C THR A 100 -11.78 3.53 51.02
N LYS A 101 -12.05 3.40 49.73
CA LYS A 101 -11.32 4.11 48.67
C LYS A 101 -11.97 5.46 48.40
N LYS A 102 -11.18 6.52 48.40
CA LYS A 102 -11.57 7.88 47.99
C LYS A 102 -11.55 8.05 46.47
N GLY A 103 -10.79 7.21 45.76
CA GLY A 103 -10.70 7.19 44.31
C GLY A 103 -9.91 5.98 43.78
N VAL A 104 -10.05 5.72 42.48
CA VAL A 104 -9.31 4.70 41.74
C VAL A 104 -8.79 5.34 40.46
N TYR A 105 -7.57 4.97 40.06
CA TYR A 105 -6.95 5.35 38.79
C TYR A 105 -6.55 4.08 38.04
N SER A 106 -6.77 4.03 36.73
CA SER A 106 -6.40 2.90 35.89
C SER A 106 -5.92 3.35 34.52
N ASP A 107 -4.84 2.75 34.04
CA ASP A 107 -4.27 2.98 32.72
C ASP A 107 -3.73 1.64 32.18
N ASP A 108 -4.19 1.28 30.99
CA ASP A 108 -3.78 0.08 30.25
C ASP A 108 -2.82 0.42 29.11
N PHE A 109 -2.43 1.69 28.97
CA PHE A 109 -1.52 2.22 27.95
C PHE A 109 -1.92 1.90 26.51
N SER A 110 -3.20 1.66 26.26
CA SER A 110 -3.73 1.54 24.89
C SER A 110 -3.78 2.88 24.15
N ASN A 111 -3.83 3.99 24.89
CA ASN A 111 -3.73 5.36 24.38
C ASN A 111 -3.08 6.29 25.42
N ASP A 112 -2.97 7.58 25.09
CA ASP A 112 -2.38 8.62 25.94
C ASP A 112 -3.41 9.37 26.80
N ALA A 113 -4.67 8.92 26.85
CA ALA A 113 -5.76 9.68 27.45
C ALA A 113 -5.61 9.87 28.97
N GLN A 114 -4.94 8.95 29.65
CA GLN A 114 -4.64 9.05 31.09
C GLN A 114 -3.29 9.71 31.36
N SER A 115 -2.48 9.94 30.32
CA SER A 115 -1.13 10.50 30.43
C SER A 115 -1.12 12.01 30.24
N ASP A 116 -0.26 12.70 31.00
CA ASP A 116 0.00 14.13 30.83
C ASP A 116 1.23 14.36 29.94
N ILE A 117 1.04 14.16 28.64
CA ILE A 117 2.09 14.31 27.62
C ILE A 117 2.61 15.75 27.47
N TYR A 118 1.90 16.74 28.04
CA TYR A 118 2.26 18.16 27.96
C TYR A 118 3.00 18.66 29.21
N HIS A 119 3.17 17.80 30.21
CA HIS A 119 3.95 18.14 31.40
C HIS A 119 5.42 18.41 31.04
N SER A 120 6.05 19.40 31.66
CA SER A 120 7.43 19.80 31.31
C SER A 120 8.48 18.72 31.62
N GLU A 121 8.19 17.82 32.56
CA GLU A 121 9.03 16.67 32.89
C GLU A 121 8.73 15.42 32.05
N TRP A 122 7.67 15.43 31.21
CA TRP A 122 7.32 14.27 30.39
C TRP A 122 8.41 13.98 29.35
N SER A 123 8.84 12.71 29.29
CA SER A 123 9.89 12.25 28.34
C SER A 123 9.79 10.76 28.05
N ALA A 124 8.57 10.22 28.12
CA ALA A 124 8.26 8.83 27.83
C ALA A 124 7.50 8.68 26.49
N ARG A 125 7.51 7.47 25.93
CA ARG A 125 6.64 7.07 24.83
C ARG A 125 5.59 6.07 25.32
N ILE A 126 4.42 6.13 24.72
CA ILE A 126 3.34 5.16 24.92
C ILE A 126 3.21 4.36 23.63
N ASP A 127 3.36 3.05 23.73
CA ASP A 127 3.06 2.12 22.65
C ASP A 127 1.65 1.55 22.86
N GLY A 128 0.65 2.14 22.19
CA GLY A 128 -0.74 1.72 22.27
C GLY A 128 -1.03 0.33 21.70
N VAL A 129 -0.14 -0.18 20.83
CA VAL A 129 -0.31 -1.47 20.15
C VAL A 129 0.14 -2.60 21.04
N HIS A 130 1.31 -2.44 21.68
CA HIS A 130 1.86 -3.40 22.63
C HIS A 130 1.47 -3.10 24.08
N GLN A 131 0.72 -2.02 24.30
CA GLN A 131 0.21 -1.57 25.59
C GLN A 131 1.33 -1.39 26.62
N PHE A 132 2.37 -0.63 26.29
CA PHE A 132 3.41 -0.32 27.29
C PHE A 132 3.96 1.09 27.19
N VAL A 133 4.54 1.55 28.29
CA VAL A 133 5.31 2.80 28.39
C VAL A 133 6.79 2.50 28.51
N ALA A 134 7.61 3.30 27.82
CA ALA A 134 9.07 3.22 27.84
C ALA A 134 9.69 4.62 27.74
N PRO A 135 11.02 4.77 27.95
CA PRO A 135 11.72 5.98 27.56
C PRO A 135 11.45 6.34 26.10
N ASP A 136 11.41 7.64 25.78
CA ASP A 136 11.21 8.10 24.41
C ASP A 136 12.37 7.68 23.48
N ARG A 137 12.23 7.87 22.17
CA ARG A 137 13.27 7.56 21.18
C ARG A 137 13.34 8.61 20.09
N ALA A 138 14.56 8.86 19.61
CA ALA A 138 14.77 9.68 18.42
C ALA A 138 14.64 8.83 17.16
N SER A 139 13.83 9.26 16.20
CA SER A 139 13.72 8.63 14.87
C SER A 139 14.47 9.44 13.82
N THR A 140 15.29 8.78 13.00
CA THR A 140 16.03 9.41 11.90
C THR A 140 15.71 8.70 10.57
N PRO A 141 14.96 9.35 9.66
CA PRO A 141 14.70 8.80 8.32
C PRO A 141 15.88 9.03 7.38
N ASN A 142 16.25 8.03 6.59
CA ASN A 142 17.31 8.06 5.59
C ASN A 142 16.82 7.44 4.28
N VAL A 143 16.61 8.28 3.26
CA VAL A 143 16.29 7.78 1.91
C VAL A 143 17.52 7.07 1.37
N LEU A 144 17.36 5.81 0.98
CA LEU A 144 18.46 4.97 0.53
C LEU A 144 18.80 5.24 -0.92
N GLU A 145 20.09 5.45 -1.19
CA GLU A 145 20.62 5.58 -2.55
C GLU A 145 21.12 4.21 -3.02
N VAL A 146 20.83 3.83 -4.27
CA VAL A 146 21.28 2.55 -4.83
C VAL A 146 22.75 2.59 -5.21
N ASP A 147 23.50 1.56 -4.83
CA ASP A 147 24.81 1.26 -5.40
C ASP A 147 24.65 0.40 -6.66
N GLN A 148 24.61 1.06 -7.82
CA GLN A 148 24.47 0.36 -9.10
C GLN A 148 25.65 -0.55 -9.42
N SER A 149 26.85 -0.27 -8.90
CA SER A 149 28.05 -1.06 -9.18
C SER A 149 28.07 -2.37 -8.40
N ALA A 150 27.47 -2.38 -7.21
CA ALA A 150 27.33 -3.57 -6.37
C ALA A 150 25.99 -4.31 -6.58
N SER A 151 25.08 -3.76 -7.39
CA SER A 151 23.78 -4.36 -7.70
C SER A 151 23.86 -5.26 -8.94
N ASN A 152 23.08 -6.33 -8.94
CA ASN A 152 22.80 -7.16 -10.11
C ASN A 152 21.28 -7.15 -10.35
N ALA A 153 20.80 -6.13 -11.05
CA ALA A 153 19.38 -5.92 -11.33
C ALA A 153 19.18 -5.08 -12.60
N LEU A 154 17.97 -5.11 -13.16
CA LEU A 154 17.59 -4.30 -14.32
C LEU A 154 16.90 -3.01 -13.85
N PHE A 155 17.55 -1.87 -14.04
CA PHE A 155 16.99 -0.55 -13.71
C PHE A 155 16.28 0.09 -14.91
N LYS A 156 15.01 0.48 -14.74
CA LYS A 156 14.19 1.15 -15.76
C LYS A 156 13.36 2.27 -15.13
N GLY A 157 13.64 3.51 -15.51
CA GLY A 157 12.95 4.68 -14.97
C GLY A 157 13.11 4.79 -13.44
N SER A 158 12.05 4.48 -12.72
CA SER A 158 12.02 4.38 -11.24
C SER A 158 12.04 2.96 -10.71
N LEU A 159 11.77 1.99 -11.57
CA LEU A 159 11.60 0.61 -11.20
C LEU A 159 12.94 -0.12 -11.31
N VAL A 160 13.10 -1.09 -10.42
CA VAL A 160 14.12 -2.12 -10.54
C VAL A 160 13.43 -3.48 -10.59
N LEU A 161 13.90 -4.32 -11.51
CA LEU A 161 13.43 -5.67 -11.81
C LEU A 161 14.63 -6.64 -11.70
N LEU A 162 14.36 -7.94 -11.78
CA LEU A 162 15.40 -8.94 -11.96
C LEU A 162 16.28 -8.63 -13.18
N PRO A 163 17.57 -9.02 -13.16
CA PRO A 163 18.39 -9.00 -14.36
C PRO A 163 17.69 -9.78 -15.47
N GLY A 164 17.58 -9.19 -16.65
CA GLY A 164 16.86 -9.83 -17.75
C GLY A 164 17.44 -9.43 -19.10
N THR A 165 17.29 -10.34 -20.05
CA THR A 165 17.62 -10.10 -21.45
C THR A 165 16.34 -9.82 -22.21
N GLU A 166 16.35 -8.78 -23.04
CA GLU A 166 15.19 -8.44 -23.86
C GLU A 166 15.12 -9.34 -25.10
N ASN A 167 13.97 -9.99 -25.30
CA ASN A 167 13.69 -10.89 -26.42
C ASN A 167 12.41 -10.47 -27.15
N VAL A 168 12.27 -10.94 -28.40
CA VAL A 168 11.04 -10.77 -29.17
C VAL A 168 10.04 -11.83 -28.73
N LEU A 169 8.86 -11.41 -28.24
CA LEU A 169 7.79 -12.28 -27.77
C LEU A 169 6.77 -12.58 -28.87
N ILE A 170 6.41 -11.56 -29.65
CA ILE A 170 5.51 -11.68 -30.81
C ILE A 170 6.23 -11.07 -32.01
N GLU A 171 6.16 -11.76 -33.14
CA GLU A 171 6.73 -11.29 -34.41
C GLU A 171 5.76 -11.54 -35.55
N GLN A 172 5.37 -10.46 -36.25
CA GLN A 172 4.78 -10.50 -37.57
C GLN A 172 5.57 -9.57 -38.49
N THR A 173 6.44 -10.14 -39.32
CA THR A 173 7.35 -9.39 -40.21
C THR A 173 6.92 -9.40 -41.67
N ASP A 174 6.00 -10.28 -42.08
CA ASP A 174 5.51 -10.26 -43.45
C ASP A 174 4.61 -9.03 -43.66
N TRP A 175 4.52 -8.59 -44.91
CA TRP A 175 3.67 -7.47 -45.31
C TRP A 175 3.38 -7.51 -46.81
N SER A 176 2.22 -6.97 -47.17
CA SER A 176 1.76 -6.91 -48.57
C SER A 176 1.30 -5.51 -48.98
N GLU A 177 0.82 -4.72 -48.01
CA GLU A 177 0.17 -3.44 -48.28
C GLU A 177 0.57 -2.40 -47.22
N GLU A 178 0.25 -1.14 -47.51
CA GLU A 178 0.43 -0.03 -46.58
C GLU A 178 -0.92 0.53 -46.14
N LYS A 179 -1.08 0.76 -44.84
CA LYS A 179 -2.28 1.33 -44.25
C LYS A 179 -2.01 2.71 -43.67
N ASN A 180 -2.88 3.66 -43.98
CA ASN A 180 -2.82 5.00 -43.38
C ASN A 180 -3.24 4.90 -41.90
N ILE A 181 -2.48 5.53 -41.00
CA ILE A 181 -2.83 5.58 -39.59
C ILE A 181 -4.07 6.43 -39.37
N ASN A 182 -4.25 7.57 -40.05
CA ASN A 182 -5.43 8.46 -39.88
C ASN A 182 -6.04 8.86 -41.23
N PRO A 183 -6.74 7.94 -41.92
CA PRO A 183 -7.26 8.19 -43.28
C PRO A 183 -8.40 9.21 -43.34
N TYR A 184 -9.16 9.36 -42.25
CA TYR A 184 -10.36 10.20 -42.24
C TYR A 184 -10.08 11.65 -41.78
N ALA A 185 -8.86 11.95 -41.34
CA ALA A 185 -8.47 13.27 -40.82
C ALA A 185 -9.37 13.79 -39.68
N VAL A 186 -10.00 12.88 -38.92
CA VAL A 186 -10.96 13.21 -37.85
C VAL A 186 -10.28 13.38 -36.50
N PHE A 187 -9.07 12.82 -36.34
CA PHE A 187 -8.36 12.85 -35.06
C PHE A 187 -7.48 14.08 -34.92
N ASP A 188 -7.77 14.89 -33.91
CA ASP A 188 -6.94 16.02 -33.47
C ASP A 188 -5.66 15.54 -32.76
N LYS A 189 -4.71 16.46 -32.56
CA LYS A 189 -3.48 16.20 -31.81
C LYS A 189 -3.82 15.56 -30.46
N PRO A 190 -3.08 14.52 -30.02
CA PRO A 190 -3.21 14.03 -28.66
C PRO A 190 -2.96 15.16 -27.65
N GLU A 191 -3.87 15.34 -26.69
CA GLU A 191 -3.69 16.22 -25.53
C GLU A 191 -2.37 15.95 -24.83
N ALA A 192 -1.74 17.03 -24.37
CA ALA A 192 -0.59 16.95 -23.49
C ALA A 192 -0.90 16.05 -22.29
N SER A 193 0.09 15.27 -21.88
CA SER A 193 -0.04 14.40 -20.75
C SER A 193 1.19 14.47 -19.87
N VAL A 194 1.00 14.22 -18.59
CA VAL A 194 2.09 14.16 -17.64
C VAL A 194 1.97 12.88 -16.85
N GLU A 195 3.10 12.26 -16.64
CA GLU A 195 3.32 11.16 -15.74
C GLU A 195 4.28 11.59 -14.65
N ILE A 196 4.07 11.07 -13.46
CA ILE A 196 4.98 11.26 -12.35
C ILE A 196 5.30 9.94 -11.70
N THR A 197 6.51 9.88 -11.17
CA THR A 197 7.03 8.66 -10.61
C THR A 197 7.96 8.95 -9.43
N PRO A 198 7.60 8.52 -8.20
CA PRO A 198 6.35 7.86 -7.84
C PRO A 198 5.12 8.79 -7.94
N ASN A 199 3.93 8.20 -7.93
CA ASN A 199 2.65 8.92 -7.78
C ASN A 199 2.18 9.03 -6.31
N ILE A 200 2.99 8.53 -5.38
CA ILE A 200 2.84 8.68 -3.93
C ILE A 200 4.20 9.04 -3.34
N GLY A 201 4.25 9.95 -2.38
CA GLY A 201 5.51 10.33 -1.78
C GLY A 201 5.36 11.19 -0.55
N ARG A 202 6.46 11.44 0.13
CA ARG A 202 6.49 12.22 1.37
C ARG A 202 7.07 13.60 1.13
N ARG A 203 6.42 14.62 1.70
CA ARG A 203 6.91 16.00 1.57
C ARG A 203 8.30 16.14 2.18
N GLY A 204 9.23 16.73 1.43
CA GLY A 204 10.63 16.95 1.79
C GLY A 204 11.56 15.75 1.62
N GLN A 205 11.05 14.57 1.23
CA GLN A 205 11.85 13.33 1.23
C GLN A 205 11.79 12.59 -0.11
N THR A 206 10.66 12.61 -0.80
CA THR A 206 10.51 11.88 -2.06
C THR A 206 10.92 12.70 -3.28
N GLY A 207 11.83 12.15 -4.08
CA GLY A 207 12.15 12.64 -5.42
C GLY A 207 11.16 12.09 -6.45
N VAL A 208 10.48 12.99 -7.15
CA VAL A 208 9.48 12.68 -8.17
C VAL A 208 10.07 12.98 -9.55
N ALA A 209 10.22 11.95 -10.39
CA ALA A 209 10.46 12.10 -11.80
C ALA A 209 9.16 12.50 -12.51
N VAL A 210 9.26 13.33 -13.53
CA VAL A 210 8.15 13.87 -14.30
C VAL A 210 8.43 13.63 -15.77
N VAL A 211 7.51 12.94 -16.44
CA VAL A 211 7.58 12.69 -17.88
C VAL A 211 6.32 13.27 -18.52
N GLY A 212 6.51 14.38 -19.23
CA GLY A 212 5.50 15.00 -20.07
C GLY A 212 5.54 14.43 -21.49
N SER A 213 4.38 14.24 -22.10
CA SER A 213 4.21 13.82 -23.49
C SER A 213 3.22 14.73 -24.21
N ASN A 214 3.33 14.83 -25.54
CA ASN A 214 2.40 15.58 -26.40
C ASN A 214 2.33 17.11 -26.14
N PHE A 215 3.37 17.70 -25.55
CA PHE A 215 3.53 19.17 -25.48
C PHE A 215 3.88 19.76 -26.86
N THR A 216 4.06 21.07 -26.95
CA THR A 216 4.51 21.71 -28.18
C THR A 216 5.93 21.25 -28.52
N PRO A 217 6.18 20.72 -29.73
CA PRO A 217 7.53 20.34 -30.15
C PRO A 217 8.54 21.48 -29.97
N SER A 218 9.68 21.19 -29.35
CA SER A 218 10.76 22.15 -29.09
C SER A 218 10.36 23.38 -28.28
N ALA A 219 9.26 23.33 -27.51
CA ALA A 219 8.88 24.43 -26.63
C ALA A 219 9.95 24.72 -25.57
N THR A 220 10.17 26.01 -25.30
CA THR A 220 11.04 26.49 -24.24
C THR A 220 10.21 27.12 -23.12
N GLY A 221 10.76 27.18 -21.91
CA GLY A 221 10.05 27.78 -20.78
C GLY A 221 8.97 26.87 -20.18
N VAL A 222 9.06 25.56 -20.39
CA VAL A 222 8.16 24.59 -19.77
C VAL A 222 8.36 24.62 -18.24
N THR A 223 7.26 24.57 -17.51
CA THR A 223 7.24 24.60 -16.04
C THR A 223 6.50 23.40 -15.47
N VAL A 224 7.02 22.86 -14.37
CA VAL A 224 6.35 21.87 -13.54
C VAL A 224 5.93 22.55 -12.25
N ARG A 225 4.66 22.37 -11.86
CA ARG A 225 4.10 22.84 -10.60
C ARG A 225 3.60 21.67 -9.77
N CYS A 226 3.83 21.70 -8.47
CA CYS A 226 3.22 20.80 -7.50
C CYS A 226 2.36 21.64 -6.53
N ASP A 227 1.06 21.32 -6.43
CA ASP A 227 0.09 22.06 -5.62
C ASP A 227 0.10 23.58 -5.92
N GLY A 228 0.21 23.92 -7.22
CA GLY A 228 0.26 25.30 -7.73
C GLY A 228 1.61 26.02 -7.61
N ARG A 229 2.62 25.40 -6.97
CA ARG A 229 3.97 25.99 -6.82
C ARG A 229 4.92 25.47 -7.87
N VAL A 230 5.72 26.34 -8.48
CA VAL A 230 6.76 25.95 -9.44
C VAL A 230 7.85 25.13 -8.74
N VAL A 231 7.99 23.86 -9.13
CA VAL A 231 8.99 22.91 -8.62
C VAL A 231 10.12 22.65 -9.62
N ALA A 232 9.87 22.88 -10.91
CA ALA A 232 10.89 22.96 -11.96
C ALA A 232 10.46 23.99 -13.02
N SER A 233 11.41 24.70 -13.63
CA SER A 233 11.14 25.74 -14.63
C SER A 233 12.25 25.84 -15.65
N ASN A 234 12.01 26.61 -16.73
CA ASN A 234 12.92 26.77 -17.86
C ASN A 234 13.29 25.43 -18.52
N LEU A 235 12.38 24.46 -18.45
CA LEU A 235 12.55 23.19 -19.12
C LEU A 235 12.26 23.36 -20.61
N THR A 236 12.86 22.50 -21.42
CA THR A 236 12.67 22.48 -22.87
C THR A 236 12.04 21.15 -23.26
N ALA A 237 10.97 21.19 -24.05
CA ALA A 237 10.46 20.00 -24.70
C ALA A 237 11.38 19.58 -25.86
N ASP A 238 11.48 18.28 -26.13
CA ASP A 238 12.21 17.77 -27.29
C ASP A 238 11.44 17.99 -28.61
N ALA A 239 12.01 17.58 -29.74
CA ALA A 239 11.36 17.66 -31.06
C ALA A 239 10.08 16.82 -31.19
N ALA A 240 9.80 15.92 -30.24
CA ALA A 240 8.57 15.15 -30.15
C ALA A 240 7.52 15.79 -29.23
N GLY A 241 7.86 16.88 -28.52
CA GLY A 241 7.02 17.45 -27.48
C GLY A 241 7.03 16.64 -26.18
N ARG A 242 8.10 15.89 -25.89
CA ARG A 242 8.33 15.26 -24.58
C ARG A 242 9.09 16.19 -23.67
N VAL A 243 8.78 16.12 -22.38
CA VAL A 243 9.42 16.91 -21.34
C VAL A 243 9.88 15.94 -20.26
N THR A 244 11.14 15.99 -19.88
CA THR A 244 11.64 15.25 -18.71
C THR A 244 12.07 16.23 -17.65
N ALA A 245 11.68 15.96 -16.41
CA ALA A 245 12.08 16.73 -15.26
C ALA A 245 12.09 15.84 -14.02
N SER A 246 12.64 16.37 -12.94
CA SER A 246 12.46 15.81 -11.62
C SER A 246 12.36 16.93 -10.61
N PHE A 247 11.71 16.65 -9.48
CA PHE A 247 11.66 17.56 -8.34
C PHE A 247 11.54 16.77 -7.04
N VAL A 248 11.98 17.32 -5.92
CA VAL A 248 11.67 16.76 -4.60
C VAL A 248 10.36 17.39 -4.12
N ILE A 249 9.44 16.59 -3.58
CA ILE A 249 8.17 17.10 -3.05
C ILE A 249 8.48 18.21 -2.02
N PRO A 250 8.05 19.47 -2.21
CA PRO A 250 8.42 20.54 -1.29
C PRO A 250 7.85 20.28 0.12
N SER A 251 8.64 20.60 1.16
CA SER A 251 8.30 20.33 2.58
C SER A 251 7.03 21.04 3.10
N ASN A 252 6.55 22.03 2.37
CA ASN A 252 5.39 22.86 2.70
C ASN A 252 4.15 22.54 1.84
N VAL A 253 4.15 21.44 1.08
CA VAL A 253 2.95 20.92 0.39
C VAL A 253 2.04 20.20 1.39
N ARG A 254 0.73 20.36 1.24
CA ARG A 254 -0.28 19.73 2.12
C ARG A 254 -0.41 18.22 1.82
N ASN A 255 -0.84 17.44 2.80
CA ASN A 255 -1.10 16.00 2.62
C ASN A 255 -2.32 15.70 1.76
N GLY A 256 -2.45 14.44 1.34
CA GLY A 256 -3.50 13.93 0.48
C GLY A 256 -3.18 14.10 -0.99
N ASN A 257 -4.19 13.93 -1.83
CA ASN A 257 -4.02 14.04 -3.28
C ASN A 257 -3.74 15.48 -3.69
N ARG A 258 -2.59 15.68 -4.34
CA ARG A 258 -2.11 16.96 -4.88
C ARG A 258 -1.99 16.86 -6.38
N ILE A 259 -2.08 18.01 -7.05
CA ILE A 259 -1.95 18.08 -8.49
C ILE A 259 -0.51 18.43 -8.83
N VAL A 260 0.11 17.61 -9.67
CA VAL A 260 1.32 17.98 -10.41
C VAL A 260 0.89 18.41 -11.81
N GLU A 261 1.19 19.65 -12.17
CA GLU A 261 0.88 20.25 -13.46
C GLU A 261 2.18 20.49 -14.24
N VAL A 262 2.18 20.16 -15.53
CA VAL A 262 3.22 20.56 -16.47
C VAL A 262 2.58 21.44 -17.54
N THR A 263 3.18 22.60 -17.82
CA THR A 263 2.69 23.51 -18.86
C THR A 263 3.83 24.14 -19.65
N ASP A 264 3.64 24.23 -20.96
CA ASP A 264 4.50 24.96 -21.91
C ASP A 264 3.93 26.36 -22.27
N GLY A 265 2.87 26.79 -21.57
CA GLY A 265 2.13 28.03 -21.84
C GLY A 265 1.03 27.92 -22.91
N THR A 266 1.06 26.88 -23.75
CA THR A 266 0.03 26.58 -24.77
C THR A 266 -0.83 25.38 -24.36
N TYR A 267 -0.17 24.31 -23.93
CA TYR A 267 -0.75 23.09 -23.40
C TYR A 267 -0.41 22.93 -21.93
N SER A 268 -1.33 22.31 -21.19
CA SER A 268 -1.16 21.95 -19.78
C SER A 268 -1.64 20.52 -19.58
N ALA A 269 -0.91 19.75 -18.79
CA ALA A 269 -1.31 18.42 -18.36
C ALA A 269 -1.20 18.32 -16.83
N GLN A 270 -2.09 17.55 -16.23
CA GLN A 270 -2.15 17.37 -14.78
C GLN A 270 -2.20 15.88 -14.42
N THR A 271 -1.59 15.55 -13.29
CA THR A 271 -1.66 14.21 -12.68
C THR A 271 -1.70 14.31 -11.16
N ASN A 272 -2.21 13.27 -10.51
CA ASN A 272 -2.31 13.23 -9.06
C ASN A 272 -1.03 12.66 -8.44
N LEU A 273 -0.55 13.35 -7.41
CA LEU A 273 0.48 12.91 -6.48
C LEU A 273 -0.15 12.78 -5.10
N GLN A 274 -0.18 11.58 -4.54
CA GLN A 274 -0.55 11.42 -3.14
C GLN A 274 0.63 11.85 -2.26
N VAL A 275 0.48 13.01 -1.60
CA VAL A 275 1.47 13.51 -0.67
C VAL A 275 1.11 13.04 0.73
N ASN A 276 2.02 12.33 1.38
CA ASN A 276 1.87 11.96 2.77
C ASN A 276 2.72 12.89 3.65
N ASP A 277 2.43 12.85 4.95
CA ASP A 277 3.32 13.45 5.93
C ASP A 277 4.76 12.96 5.68
N PRO A 278 5.79 13.81 5.91
CA PRO A 278 7.13 13.33 6.13
C PRO A 278 6.99 12.28 7.22
N LEU A 279 7.75 11.22 7.08
CA LEU A 279 7.54 10.07 7.92
C LEU A 279 7.72 10.46 9.39
N VAL A 280 6.59 10.59 10.09
CA VAL A 280 6.47 10.71 11.55
C VAL A 280 5.63 9.51 11.93
N ILE A 281 6.27 8.35 12.04
CA ILE A 281 5.54 7.12 12.34
C ILE A 281 5.29 7.04 13.84
N THR A 282 4.01 7.12 14.18
CA THR A 282 3.41 6.25 15.19
C THR A 282 2.94 4.96 14.48
N ARG A 283 3.41 3.80 14.98
CA ARG A 283 3.39 2.46 14.37
C ARG A 283 2.03 2.03 13.78
N ILE A 284 2.08 1.24 12.72
CA ILE A 284 1.14 0.13 12.50
C ILE A 284 1.99 -1.15 12.53
N GLN A 285 1.83 -1.98 13.56
CA GLN A 285 2.43 -3.30 13.62
C GLN A 285 1.44 -4.34 14.14
N ARG A 286 1.67 -5.58 13.73
CA ARG A 286 0.82 -6.76 13.84
C ARG A 286 0.75 -7.28 15.28
N ILE A 287 -0.40 -7.14 15.92
CA ILE A 287 -0.68 -7.77 17.22
C ILE A 287 -0.87 -9.29 17.01
N VAL A 288 0.04 -10.09 17.55
CA VAL A 288 -0.20 -11.54 17.78
C VAL A 288 -0.78 -11.69 19.18
N VAL A 289 -2.10 -11.79 19.29
CA VAL A 289 -2.76 -12.02 20.58
C VAL A 289 -2.58 -13.49 20.99
N ASN A 290 -1.63 -13.75 21.89
CA ASN A 290 -1.53 -15.02 22.60
C ASN A 290 -2.45 -14.98 23.84
N ARG A 291 -3.73 -15.34 23.69
CA ARG A 291 -4.59 -15.57 24.87
C ARG A 291 -4.43 -17.01 25.36
N THR A 292 -3.87 -17.17 26.56
CA THR A 292 -3.90 -18.44 27.30
C THR A 292 -5.29 -18.64 27.93
N ILE A 293 -5.97 -19.75 27.63
CA ILE A 293 -7.32 -20.05 28.18
C ILE A 293 -7.25 -21.23 29.14
N VAL A 294 -7.79 -21.03 30.36
CA VAL A 294 -8.09 -22.10 31.31
C VAL A 294 -9.47 -22.73 30.99
N ARG A 295 -9.44 -24.01 30.58
CA ARG A 295 -10.50 -25.04 30.58
C ARG A 295 -11.92 -24.67 30.07
N ARG A 296 -12.12 -24.89 28.76
CA ARG A 296 -13.02 -25.94 28.20
C ARG A 296 -12.84 -25.96 26.67
N GLN A 297 -12.24 -27.05 26.20
CA GLN A 297 -12.09 -27.56 24.83
C GLN A 297 -12.56 -26.65 23.68
N THR A 298 -11.59 -26.08 22.95
CA THR A 298 -11.80 -25.47 21.62
C THR A 298 -10.76 -26.06 20.66
N ILE A 299 -11.22 -26.47 19.47
CA ILE A 299 -10.38 -27.00 18.39
C ILE A 299 -9.52 -25.86 17.85
N VAL A 300 -8.20 -26.05 17.87
CA VAL A 300 -7.23 -25.12 17.29
C VAL A 300 -7.15 -25.38 15.79
N GLN A 301 -7.58 -24.42 14.96
CA GLN A 301 -7.15 -24.35 13.57
C GLN A 301 -6.15 -23.20 13.43
N ARG A 302 -4.89 -23.53 13.14
CA ARG A 302 -3.87 -22.57 12.73
C ARG A 302 -4.34 -21.93 11.42
N ILE A 303 -4.87 -20.72 11.49
CA ILE A 303 -4.99 -19.84 10.32
C ILE A 303 -3.76 -18.93 10.38
N PRO A 304 -2.76 -19.10 9.50
CA PRO A 304 -1.73 -18.06 9.36
C PRO A 304 -2.45 -16.76 8.95
N PRO A 305 -2.16 -15.61 9.57
CA PRO A 305 -2.85 -14.38 9.23
C PRO A 305 -2.63 -14.07 7.75
N ARG A 306 -3.71 -14.08 6.97
CA ARG A 306 -3.71 -13.53 5.61
C ARG A 306 -3.55 -12.02 5.78
N ILE A 307 -2.36 -11.54 5.47
CA ILE A 307 -2.09 -10.12 5.30
C ILE A 307 -3.06 -9.63 4.22
N ILE A 308 -4.08 -8.86 4.59
CA ILE A 308 -4.83 -8.06 3.62
C ILE A 308 -4.00 -6.81 3.40
N ARG A 309 -2.91 -6.96 2.63
CA ARG A 309 -2.34 -5.83 1.88
C ARG A 309 -3.45 -5.43 0.92
N VAL A 310 -3.80 -4.15 0.86
CA VAL A 310 -4.38 -3.63 -0.37
C VAL A 310 -3.32 -3.94 -1.43
N PRO A 311 -3.60 -4.75 -2.46
CA PRO A 311 -2.60 -5.02 -3.49
C PRO A 311 -2.21 -3.69 -4.12
N VAL A 312 -1.02 -3.20 -3.81
CA VAL A 312 -0.41 -2.01 -4.43
C VAL A 312 0.14 -2.36 -5.82
N VAL A 313 -0.39 -3.42 -6.47
CA VAL A 313 -0.19 -3.71 -7.90
C VAL A 313 -0.46 -2.45 -8.72
N ARG A 314 -1.47 -1.65 -8.31
CA ARG A 314 -1.89 -0.41 -8.96
C ARG A 314 -0.85 0.73 -8.98
N THR A 315 0.14 0.70 -8.09
CA THR A 315 1.15 1.77 -7.97
C THR A 315 2.43 1.42 -8.71
N VAL A 316 2.75 0.13 -8.81
CA VAL A 316 3.95 -0.35 -9.52
C VAL A 316 3.63 -0.61 -11.00
N TRP A 317 2.51 -1.28 -11.30
CA TRP A 317 2.03 -1.53 -12.65
C TRP A 317 0.90 -0.56 -12.99
N ARG A 318 1.20 0.37 -13.90
CA ARG A 318 0.38 1.57 -14.10
C ARG A 318 -0.79 1.34 -15.05
N TRP A 319 -1.86 2.08 -14.81
CA TRP A 319 -2.99 2.16 -15.72
C TRP A 319 -3.70 3.51 -15.59
N ARG A 320 -4.19 4.09 -16.69
CA ARG A 320 -4.82 5.41 -16.74
C ARG A 320 -6.27 5.34 -17.22
N TRP A 321 -7.21 6.10 -16.64
CA TRP A 321 -8.50 6.39 -17.28
C TRP A 321 -8.40 7.71 -18.05
N ARG A 322 -8.83 7.76 -19.31
CA ARG A 322 -9.00 9.03 -20.04
C ARG A 322 -10.34 9.08 -20.75
N TRP A 323 -11.10 10.14 -20.51
CA TRP A 323 -12.28 10.48 -21.30
C TRP A 323 -11.88 11.30 -22.52
N ARG A 324 -11.92 10.69 -23.72
CA ARG A 324 -12.34 11.27 -25.03
C ARG A 324 -11.75 10.52 -26.24
N ARG A 325 -12.55 10.51 -27.32
CA ARG A 325 -12.38 9.86 -28.62
C ARG A 325 -10.98 10.00 -29.21
N ARG A 326 -10.22 8.91 -29.20
CA ARG A 326 -9.00 8.75 -29.99
C ARG A 326 -8.82 7.28 -30.28
N ASP A 327 -8.51 6.96 -31.54
CA ASP A 327 -7.78 5.79 -32.03
C ASP A 327 -8.20 5.46 -33.47
N PRO A 328 -7.29 5.52 -34.44
CA PRO A 328 -7.64 5.19 -35.82
C PRO A 328 -7.21 3.77 -36.27
N LEU A 329 -6.15 3.20 -35.67
CA LEU A 329 -5.61 1.89 -36.00
C LEU A 329 -5.05 1.19 -34.76
N ALA A 330 -5.48 -0.04 -34.50
CA ALA A 330 -5.02 -0.85 -33.36
C ALA A 330 -4.85 -2.32 -33.76
N GLN A 331 -3.96 -3.03 -33.07
CA GLN A 331 -3.78 -4.47 -33.21
C GLN A 331 -3.90 -5.11 -31.83
N THR A 332 -4.84 -6.05 -31.65
CA THR A 332 -4.93 -6.80 -30.41
C THR A 332 -3.85 -7.87 -30.32
N PHE A 333 -3.44 -8.19 -29.11
CA PHE A 333 -2.52 -9.27 -28.79
C PHE A 333 -2.79 -9.83 -27.39
N SER A 334 -2.38 -11.07 -27.16
CA SER A 334 -2.42 -11.75 -25.87
C SER A 334 -1.19 -12.62 -25.69
N PHE A 335 -0.97 -13.03 -24.45
CA PHE A 335 0.02 -14.05 -24.11
C PHE A 335 -0.64 -15.16 -23.31
N THR A 336 -0.14 -16.38 -23.45
CA THR A 336 -0.60 -17.53 -22.65
C THR A 336 0.03 -17.58 -21.25
N GLN A 337 1.01 -16.71 -20.99
CA GLN A 337 1.76 -16.58 -19.74
C GLN A 337 1.96 -15.10 -19.40
N ASN A 338 2.21 -14.79 -18.12
CA ASN A 338 2.53 -13.43 -17.69
C ASN A 338 3.82 -12.95 -18.37
N ARG A 339 3.91 -11.69 -18.76
CA ARG A 339 5.09 -11.12 -19.44
C ARG A 339 5.32 -9.68 -19.02
N VAL A 340 6.59 -9.29 -18.84
CA VAL A 340 6.97 -7.88 -18.72
C VAL A 340 7.35 -7.34 -20.10
N ILE A 341 6.54 -6.46 -20.66
CA ILE A 341 6.72 -5.83 -21.97
C ILE A 341 7.63 -4.60 -21.83
N SER A 342 8.63 -4.50 -22.70
CA SER A 342 9.62 -3.42 -22.72
C SER A 342 9.44 -2.45 -23.89
N ALA A 343 9.01 -2.95 -25.05
CA ALA A 343 8.97 -2.17 -26.28
C ALA A 343 8.00 -2.77 -27.31
N VAL A 344 7.57 -1.94 -28.25
CA VAL A 344 6.89 -2.36 -29.48
C VAL A 344 7.68 -1.92 -30.68
N GLY A 345 7.81 -2.78 -31.68
CA GLY A 345 8.39 -2.50 -32.98
C GLY A 345 7.33 -2.30 -34.03
N VAL A 346 7.40 -1.19 -34.78
CA VAL A 346 6.45 -0.86 -35.85
C VAL A 346 7.21 -0.49 -37.12
N HIS A 347 6.71 -0.93 -38.27
CA HIS A 347 7.28 -0.61 -39.58
C HIS A 347 6.49 0.50 -40.27
N PHE A 348 7.06 1.70 -40.30
CA PHE A 348 6.49 2.85 -41.01
C PHE A 348 6.99 2.88 -42.45
N THR A 349 6.10 3.14 -43.41
CA THR A 349 6.45 3.34 -44.82
C THR A 349 6.44 4.81 -45.22
N GLN A 350 5.65 5.61 -44.52
CA GLN A 350 5.58 7.06 -44.70
C GLN A 350 5.47 7.75 -43.35
N LYS A 351 6.13 8.91 -43.21
CA LYS A 351 6.07 9.77 -42.03
C LYS A 351 5.75 11.21 -42.40
N ASP A 352 5.13 11.93 -41.47
CA ASP A 352 5.02 13.38 -41.53
C ASP A 352 6.38 14.04 -41.26
N ALA A 353 6.56 15.29 -41.69
CA ALA A 353 7.82 16.01 -41.48
C ALA A 353 7.93 16.64 -40.08
N LEU A 354 6.79 16.95 -39.44
CA LEU A 354 6.75 17.75 -38.21
C LEU A 354 5.87 17.13 -37.11
N ILE A 355 4.81 16.41 -37.49
CA ILE A 355 3.82 15.91 -36.53
C ILE A 355 4.28 14.56 -35.96
N PRO A 356 4.35 14.35 -34.63
CA PRO A 356 4.73 13.05 -34.05
C PRO A 356 3.63 11.98 -34.12
N VAL A 357 4.00 10.73 -33.85
CA VAL A 357 3.10 9.58 -33.63
C VAL A 357 3.18 9.16 -32.18
N THR A 358 2.04 8.91 -31.54
CA THR A 358 2.00 8.29 -30.21
C THR A 358 1.68 6.81 -30.35
N VAL A 359 2.43 5.96 -29.66
CA VAL A 359 2.19 4.52 -29.55
C VAL A 359 1.76 4.22 -28.11
N GLN A 360 0.64 3.50 -27.96
CA GLN A 360 0.10 3.12 -26.67
C GLN A 360 -0.12 1.62 -26.59
N ILE A 361 -0.03 1.07 -25.38
CA ILE A 361 -0.60 -0.23 -25.02
C ILE A 361 -1.85 0.04 -24.19
N ARG A 362 -2.97 -0.56 -24.61
CA ARG A 362 -4.26 -0.43 -23.92
C ARG A 362 -4.83 -1.76 -23.48
N GLY A 363 -5.67 -1.70 -22.46
CA GLY A 363 -6.57 -2.79 -22.10
C GLY A 363 -7.60 -3.04 -23.20
N VAL A 364 -8.16 -4.25 -23.22
CA VAL A 364 -9.20 -4.65 -24.16
C VAL A 364 -10.46 -5.02 -23.39
N THR A 365 -11.62 -4.63 -23.92
CA THR A 365 -12.93 -5.04 -23.42
C THR A 365 -13.75 -5.55 -24.59
N THR A 366 -14.23 -6.80 -24.49
CA THR A 366 -14.99 -7.47 -25.58
C THR A 366 -14.28 -7.45 -26.95
N GLY A 367 -12.95 -7.62 -26.96
CA GLY A 367 -12.15 -7.64 -28.19
C GLY A 367 -11.80 -6.26 -28.78
N LEU A 368 -12.23 -5.16 -28.14
CA LEU A 368 -11.93 -3.80 -28.58
C LEU A 368 -11.05 -3.05 -27.55
N PRO A 369 -10.14 -2.16 -27.97
CA PRO A 369 -9.37 -1.33 -27.07
C PRO A 369 -10.28 -0.48 -26.18
N ASN A 370 -9.99 -0.44 -24.89
CA ASN A 370 -10.72 0.41 -23.94
C ASN A 370 -9.91 1.67 -23.59
N GLU A 371 -10.41 2.47 -22.64
CA GLU A 371 -9.78 3.74 -22.23
C GLU A 371 -8.56 3.55 -21.31
N VAL A 372 -8.25 2.32 -20.92
CA VAL A 372 -7.19 2.01 -19.96
C VAL A 372 -5.83 1.99 -20.67
N VAL A 373 -5.05 3.06 -20.52
CA VAL A 373 -3.67 3.13 -21.05
C VAL A 373 -2.68 2.57 -20.05
N LEU A 374 -1.90 1.58 -20.48
CA LEU A 374 -0.96 0.81 -19.67
C LEU A 374 0.49 1.23 -19.91
N ALA A 375 0.83 1.57 -21.15
CA ALA A 375 2.11 2.19 -21.52
C ALA A 375 1.89 3.18 -22.67
N GLU A 376 2.69 4.24 -22.73
CA GLU A 376 2.61 5.27 -23.78
C GLU A 376 4.02 5.76 -24.13
N LYS A 377 4.27 5.99 -25.43
CA LYS A 377 5.44 6.73 -25.89
C LYS A 377 5.09 7.56 -27.12
N VAL A 378 5.51 8.82 -27.10
CA VAL A 378 5.46 9.71 -28.27
C VAL A 378 6.75 9.53 -29.06
N VAL A 379 6.67 9.43 -30.38
CA VAL A 379 7.78 9.23 -31.30
C VAL A 379 7.81 10.39 -32.28
N SER A 380 8.94 11.09 -32.34
CA SER A 380 9.16 12.16 -33.32
C SER A 380 9.34 11.58 -34.73
N PRO A 381 9.07 12.37 -35.78
CA PRO A 381 9.44 11.99 -37.13
C PRO A 381 10.90 11.55 -37.28
N ASP A 382 11.84 12.18 -36.57
CA ASP A 382 13.28 11.90 -36.73
C ASP A 382 13.72 10.54 -36.15
N GLU A 383 13.01 10.02 -35.15
CA GLU A 383 13.27 8.68 -34.60
C GLU A 383 12.64 7.56 -35.46
N ILE A 384 11.78 7.91 -36.43
CA ILE A 384 11.13 6.92 -37.30
C ILE A 384 12.07 6.51 -38.43
N ASN A 385 12.37 5.22 -38.45
CA ASN A 385 13.09 4.54 -39.52
C ASN A 385 12.10 4.01 -40.56
N LEU A 386 12.16 4.56 -41.79
CA LEU A 386 11.32 4.11 -42.91
C LEU A 386 11.88 2.86 -43.62
N GLY A 387 13.18 2.59 -43.47
CA GLY A 387 13.87 1.48 -44.13
C GLY A 387 13.79 0.15 -43.37
N GLY A 388 13.23 0.15 -42.16
CA GLY A 388 13.19 -1.01 -41.28
C GLY A 388 12.30 -0.79 -40.07
N GLU A 389 12.56 -1.54 -39.02
CA GLU A 389 11.79 -1.47 -37.78
C GLU A 389 12.11 -0.18 -37.01
N THR A 390 11.06 0.52 -36.57
CA THR A 390 11.17 1.56 -35.54
C THR A 390 10.84 0.91 -34.21
N LYS A 391 11.84 0.74 -33.33
CA LYS A 391 11.66 0.17 -31.99
C LYS A 391 11.31 1.23 -30.97
N ILE A 392 10.10 1.16 -30.43
CA ILE A 392 9.54 2.08 -29.44
C ILE A 392 9.67 1.46 -28.03
N THR A 393 10.74 1.79 -27.31
CA THR A 393 10.97 1.35 -25.92
C THR A 393 10.23 2.21 -24.91
N PHE A 394 9.43 1.63 -24.02
CA PHE A 394 8.75 2.36 -22.94
C PHE A 394 9.71 2.65 -21.77
N ASP A 395 9.51 3.79 -21.10
CA ASP A 395 10.39 4.22 -20.00
C ASP A 395 10.20 3.36 -18.73
N ASP A 396 8.94 3.01 -18.44
CA ASP A 396 8.57 2.04 -17.41
C ASP A 396 7.94 0.81 -18.10
N PRO A 397 8.48 -0.40 -17.88
CA PRO A 397 7.92 -1.63 -18.44
C PRO A 397 6.49 -1.89 -17.95
N PHE A 398 5.71 -2.61 -18.75
CA PHE A 398 4.33 -2.96 -18.42
C PHE A 398 4.18 -4.47 -18.16
N TYR A 399 3.42 -4.84 -17.13
CA TYR A 399 3.13 -6.24 -16.80
C TYR A 399 1.83 -6.72 -17.44
N ALA A 400 1.98 -7.59 -18.45
CA ALA A 400 0.90 -8.24 -19.13
C ALA A 400 0.54 -9.57 -18.45
N GLU A 401 -0.66 -9.66 -17.90
CA GLU A 401 -1.22 -10.90 -17.37
C GLU A 401 -1.52 -11.92 -18.48
N ALA A 402 -1.34 -13.20 -18.17
CA ALA A 402 -1.69 -14.33 -19.01
C ALA A 402 -3.19 -14.33 -19.37
N ASN A 403 -3.51 -14.79 -20.58
CA ASN A 403 -4.86 -14.94 -21.11
C ASN A 403 -5.71 -13.65 -21.08
N THR A 404 -5.04 -12.50 -20.97
CA THR A 404 -5.67 -11.18 -21.05
C THR A 404 -5.28 -10.53 -22.37
N SER A 405 -6.28 -9.96 -23.05
CA SER A 405 -6.06 -9.25 -24.31
C SER A 405 -5.65 -7.80 -24.06
N TYR A 406 -4.68 -7.36 -24.84
CA TYR A 406 -4.18 -6.00 -24.90
C TYR A 406 -4.22 -5.51 -26.35
N ALA A 407 -4.06 -4.21 -26.56
CA ALA A 407 -3.99 -3.65 -27.90
C ALA A 407 -2.83 -2.66 -28.03
N VAL A 408 -2.03 -2.80 -29.08
CA VAL A 408 -1.14 -1.74 -29.54
C VAL A 408 -1.99 -0.76 -30.33
N VAL A 409 -1.92 0.51 -29.98
CA VAL A 409 -2.68 1.57 -30.65
C VAL A 409 -1.75 2.66 -31.17
N LEU A 410 -1.91 3.02 -32.43
CA LEU A 410 -1.12 4.05 -33.11
C LEU A 410 -1.97 5.30 -33.29
N LEU A 411 -1.48 6.43 -32.78
CA LEU A 411 -2.22 7.70 -32.78
C LEU A 411 -1.43 8.81 -33.44
N THR A 412 -2.06 9.53 -34.36
CA THR A 412 -1.49 10.75 -34.95
C THR A 412 -2.59 11.61 -35.57
N ASN A 413 -2.39 12.93 -35.55
CA ASN A 413 -3.26 13.89 -36.21
C ASN A 413 -2.81 14.22 -37.64
N SER A 414 -1.80 13.54 -38.17
CA SER A 414 -1.39 13.64 -39.57
C SER A 414 -2.03 12.55 -40.42
N THR A 415 -2.45 12.90 -41.63
CA THR A 415 -2.92 11.96 -42.65
C THR A 415 -1.78 11.32 -43.46
N ASN A 416 -0.52 11.68 -43.16
CA ASN A 416 0.65 11.27 -43.95
C ASN A 416 1.33 9.99 -43.44
N TYR A 417 0.99 9.53 -42.24
CA TYR A 417 1.59 8.33 -41.68
C TYR A 417 1.03 7.06 -42.29
N ARG A 418 1.92 6.18 -42.73
CA ARG A 418 1.56 4.84 -43.22
C ARG A 418 2.41 3.77 -42.55
N VAL A 419 1.77 2.64 -42.25
CA VAL A 419 2.40 1.46 -41.65
C VAL A 419 2.16 0.24 -42.52
N ARG A 420 3.07 -0.73 -42.43
CA ARG A 420 2.95 -2.00 -43.15
C ARG A 420 1.89 -2.89 -42.52
N ILE A 421 1.08 -3.52 -43.37
CA ILE A 421 0.14 -4.57 -43.00
C ILE A 421 0.32 -5.80 -43.88
N ALA A 422 0.00 -6.96 -43.33
CA ALA A 422 -0.06 -8.23 -44.04
C ALA A 422 -1.52 -8.61 -44.27
N THR A 423 -1.96 -8.74 -45.52
CA THR A 423 -3.34 -9.11 -45.87
C THR A 423 -3.38 -10.49 -46.53
N LEU A 424 -4.29 -11.36 -46.07
CA LEU A 424 -4.50 -12.69 -46.64
C LEU A 424 -4.85 -12.63 -48.14
N GLY A 425 -4.22 -13.49 -48.93
CA GLY A 425 -4.41 -13.60 -50.38
C GLY A 425 -3.58 -12.61 -51.19
N GLN A 426 -2.90 -11.64 -50.56
CA GLN A 426 -1.99 -10.72 -51.24
C GLN A 426 -0.58 -11.29 -51.34
N MET A 427 0.22 -10.72 -52.25
CA MET A 427 1.64 -11.07 -52.40
C MET A 427 2.45 -10.40 -51.28
N GLY A 428 2.95 -11.21 -50.35
CA GLY A 428 3.88 -10.79 -49.30
C GLY A 428 5.34 -10.85 -49.76
N GLN A 429 6.27 -10.69 -48.82
CA GLN A 429 7.71 -10.70 -49.14
C GLN A 429 8.21 -12.08 -49.58
N ASN A 430 7.59 -13.16 -49.06
CA ASN A 430 8.02 -14.54 -49.28
C ASN A 430 7.02 -15.35 -50.14
N GLY A 431 6.18 -14.66 -50.92
CA GLY A 431 5.11 -15.26 -51.72
C GLY A 431 3.72 -14.85 -51.22
N VAL A 432 2.68 -15.55 -51.68
CA VAL A 432 1.30 -15.22 -51.30
C VAL A 432 1.06 -15.51 -49.82
N ILE A 433 0.50 -14.55 -49.09
CA ILE A 433 0.15 -14.67 -47.68
C ILE A 433 -1.09 -15.57 -47.58
N THR A 434 -0.88 -16.83 -47.21
CA THR A 434 -1.95 -17.84 -47.15
C THR A 434 -2.48 -18.07 -45.73
N ARG A 435 -1.78 -17.57 -44.71
CA ARG A 435 -2.18 -17.61 -43.29
C ARG A 435 -1.63 -16.39 -42.56
N GLN A 436 -2.32 -15.99 -41.48
CA GLN A 436 -1.80 -15.01 -40.54
C GLN A 436 -0.68 -15.62 -39.72
N THR A 437 0.43 -14.89 -39.56
CA THR A 437 1.55 -15.32 -38.71
C THR A 437 1.17 -15.22 -37.23
N TYR A 438 0.33 -14.24 -36.87
CA TYR A 438 -0.16 -14.03 -35.52
C TYR A 438 -1.68 -14.12 -35.47
N ALA A 439 -2.22 -15.28 -35.06
CA ALA A 439 -3.65 -15.57 -35.13
C ALA A 439 -4.45 -15.20 -33.87
N GLU A 440 -3.79 -14.83 -32.76
CA GLU A 440 -4.46 -14.47 -31.50
C GLU A 440 -4.98 -13.02 -31.48
N GLY A 441 -4.56 -12.21 -32.47
CA GLY A 441 -4.90 -10.80 -32.59
C GLY A 441 -5.71 -10.50 -33.83
N VAL A 442 -6.40 -9.35 -33.81
CA VAL A 442 -7.11 -8.80 -34.97
C VAL A 442 -6.71 -7.35 -35.15
N LEU A 443 -6.43 -6.95 -36.39
CA LEU A 443 -6.27 -5.56 -36.76
C LEU A 443 -7.62 -4.86 -36.74
N LEU A 444 -7.68 -3.71 -36.08
CA LEU A 444 -8.88 -2.92 -35.90
C LEU A 444 -8.64 -1.52 -36.47
N GLU A 445 -9.61 -1.01 -37.21
CA GLU A 445 -9.63 0.38 -37.64
C GLU A 445 -10.85 1.10 -37.08
N SER A 446 -10.72 2.41 -36.85
CA SER A 446 -11.85 3.23 -36.43
C SER A 446 -11.76 4.64 -37.01
N SER A 447 -12.91 5.24 -37.25
CA SER A 447 -13.03 6.65 -37.65
C SER A 447 -13.33 7.58 -36.47
N ASN A 448 -13.78 7.02 -35.34
CA ASN A 448 -14.29 7.79 -34.19
C ASN A 448 -13.88 7.22 -32.82
N ALA A 449 -13.11 6.13 -32.78
CA ALA A 449 -12.69 5.37 -31.60
C ALA A 449 -13.82 4.79 -30.73
N GLU A 450 -15.06 4.83 -31.21
CA GLU A 450 -16.22 4.23 -30.54
C GLU A 450 -16.72 3.01 -31.30
N THR A 451 -16.72 3.11 -32.63
CA THR A 451 -17.08 2.03 -33.53
C THR A 451 -15.83 1.54 -34.22
N TRP A 452 -15.54 0.26 -34.04
CA TRP A 452 -14.36 -0.39 -34.58
C TRP A 452 -14.78 -1.37 -35.67
N THR A 453 -14.04 -1.38 -36.77
CA THR A 453 -14.18 -2.35 -37.85
C THR A 453 -13.07 -3.39 -37.70
N PRO A 454 -13.40 -4.66 -37.38
CA PRO A 454 -12.42 -5.72 -37.34
C PRO A 454 -11.98 -6.15 -38.74
N LEU A 455 -10.68 -6.14 -38.98
CA LEU A 455 -10.05 -6.57 -40.23
C LEU A 455 -9.45 -7.96 -40.03
N ASN A 456 -10.32 -8.96 -39.95
CA ASN A 456 -9.94 -10.35 -39.62
C ASN A 456 -8.94 -10.99 -40.59
N GLY A 457 -8.75 -10.43 -41.78
CA GLY A 457 -7.82 -10.93 -42.79
C GLY A 457 -6.51 -10.15 -42.89
N SER A 458 -6.27 -9.18 -42.00
CA SER A 458 -5.08 -8.34 -42.01
C SER A 458 -4.44 -8.24 -40.63
N ASP A 459 -3.10 -8.22 -40.59
CA ASP A 459 -2.31 -8.02 -39.38
C ASP A 459 -1.38 -6.81 -39.52
N LEU A 460 -1.13 -6.09 -38.42
CA LEU A 460 -0.06 -5.10 -38.38
C LEU A 460 1.32 -5.79 -38.43
N THR A 461 2.23 -5.27 -39.26
CA THR A 461 3.64 -5.72 -39.24
C THR A 461 4.34 -5.16 -38.00
N MET A 462 4.36 -5.94 -36.92
CA MET A 462 4.85 -5.51 -35.61
C MET A 462 5.72 -6.56 -34.91
N LYS A 463 6.49 -6.09 -33.94
CA LYS A 463 7.14 -6.94 -32.93
C LYS A 463 6.77 -6.46 -31.53
N ILE A 464 6.61 -7.38 -30.59
CA ILE A 464 6.46 -7.04 -29.17
C ILE A 464 7.66 -7.60 -28.44
N TYR A 465 8.36 -6.75 -27.71
CA TYR A 465 9.54 -7.10 -26.94
C TYR A 465 9.19 -7.23 -25.47
N GLY A 466 9.81 -8.18 -24.79
CA GLY A 466 9.74 -8.31 -23.35
C GLY A 466 10.99 -8.94 -22.78
N TYR A 467 11.03 -9.06 -21.46
CA TYR A 467 12.18 -9.60 -20.76
C TYR A 467 12.02 -11.09 -20.45
N ASP A 468 13.11 -11.84 -20.63
CA ASP A 468 13.33 -13.09 -19.94
C ASP A 468 14.36 -12.85 -18.82
N PHE A 469 13.92 -13.03 -17.59
CA PHE A 469 14.63 -12.76 -16.36
C PHE A 469 15.49 -13.94 -15.90
N GLN A 470 16.58 -13.61 -15.23
CA GLN A 470 17.37 -14.54 -14.44
C GLN A 470 16.58 -14.93 -13.17
N PRO A 471 16.80 -16.12 -12.60
CA PRO A 471 16.05 -16.60 -11.44
C PRO A 471 16.32 -15.80 -10.16
N SER A 472 17.41 -15.05 -10.09
CA SER A 472 17.74 -14.22 -8.94
C SER A 472 18.49 -12.94 -9.32
N GLY A 473 18.42 -11.95 -8.43
CA GLY A 473 19.09 -10.66 -8.55
C GLY A 473 19.26 -10.00 -7.19
N GLU A 474 20.07 -8.94 -7.16
CA GLU A 474 20.34 -8.18 -5.93
C GLU A 474 20.30 -6.68 -6.24
N VAL A 475 19.59 -5.93 -5.38
CA VAL A 475 19.66 -4.47 -5.33
C VAL A 475 20.34 -4.10 -4.02
N ARG A 476 21.53 -3.52 -4.11
CA ARG A 476 22.30 -3.07 -2.95
C ARG A 476 22.25 -1.54 -2.84
N PHE A 477 22.07 -1.05 -1.61
CA PHE A 477 22.06 0.37 -1.32
C PHE A 477 23.41 0.81 -0.76
N GLN A 478 23.70 2.11 -0.86
CA GLN A 478 24.85 2.75 -0.24
C GLN A 478 24.75 2.65 1.30
N PRO A 479 25.89 2.53 2.00
CA PRO A 479 25.90 2.47 3.46
C PRO A 479 25.38 3.78 4.08
N VAL A 480 24.48 3.65 5.04
CA VAL A 480 24.06 4.76 5.90
C VAL A 480 25.07 4.88 7.04
N THR A 481 25.77 6.02 7.13
CA THR A 481 26.84 6.28 8.10
C THR A 481 26.59 7.57 8.89
N GLY A 482 27.31 7.78 9.99
CA GLY A 482 27.25 9.03 10.77
C GLY A 482 26.02 9.14 11.68
N VAL A 483 25.34 8.02 11.92
CA VAL A 483 24.12 7.90 12.74
C VAL A 483 24.25 6.67 13.63
N GLN A 484 23.53 6.67 14.76
CA GLN A 484 23.52 5.55 15.71
C GLN A 484 22.11 4.99 15.83
N PHE A 485 21.95 3.68 15.63
CA PHE A 485 20.66 3.01 15.69
C PHE A 485 20.68 1.88 16.73
N SER A 486 19.63 1.81 17.54
CA SER A 486 19.29 0.68 18.40
C SER A 486 18.21 -0.21 17.76
N GLU A 487 17.35 0.36 16.93
CA GLU A 487 16.28 -0.33 16.22
C GLU A 487 16.18 0.26 14.82
N LEU A 488 15.66 -0.48 13.84
CA LEU A 488 15.48 0.04 12.49
C LEU A 488 14.22 -0.54 11.79
N ASN A 489 13.80 0.10 10.71
CA ASN A 489 12.67 -0.30 9.87
C ASN A 489 12.93 0.16 8.43
N ILE A 490 12.40 -0.57 7.46
CA ILE A 490 12.43 -0.19 6.05
C ILE A 490 11.02 0.10 5.56
N ASP A 491 10.83 1.26 4.95
CA ASP A 491 9.62 1.57 4.20
C ASP A 491 9.91 1.54 2.70
N GLU A 492 9.09 0.80 1.96
CA GLU A 492 9.32 0.51 0.54
C GLU A 492 8.00 0.31 -0.21
N TYR A 493 8.05 0.45 -1.54
CA TYR A 493 6.94 0.18 -2.44
C TYR A 493 7.31 -0.83 -3.52
N SER A 494 6.80 -2.05 -3.38
CA SER A 494 7.04 -3.18 -4.29
C SER A 494 5.75 -3.86 -4.77
N ALA A 495 5.87 -4.55 -5.91
CA ALA A 495 4.90 -5.51 -6.41
C ALA A 495 5.58 -6.86 -6.55
N ILE A 496 4.99 -7.87 -5.91
CA ILE A 496 5.51 -9.23 -5.84
C ILE A 496 4.44 -10.14 -6.44
N PRO A 497 4.47 -10.39 -7.77
CA PRO A 497 3.59 -11.37 -8.43
C PRO A 497 3.73 -12.78 -7.84
N GLU A 498 2.74 -13.64 -8.12
CA GLU A 498 2.78 -15.03 -7.65
C GLU A 498 4.01 -15.77 -8.19
N GLY A 499 4.72 -16.49 -7.32
CA GLY A 499 5.93 -17.23 -7.69
C GLY A 499 7.20 -16.38 -7.78
N THR A 500 7.14 -15.12 -7.36
CA THR A 500 8.29 -14.23 -7.16
C THR A 500 8.45 -13.84 -5.69
N GLY A 501 9.63 -13.35 -5.32
CA GLY A 501 9.94 -12.93 -3.96
C GLY A 501 10.92 -11.77 -3.91
N ILE A 502 10.77 -10.96 -2.85
CA ILE A 502 11.78 -10.01 -2.42
C ILE A 502 12.08 -10.33 -0.94
N VAL A 503 13.34 -10.63 -0.65
CA VAL A 503 13.85 -10.76 0.71
C VAL A 503 14.72 -9.56 1.01
N TRP A 504 14.43 -8.86 2.10
CA TRP A 504 15.24 -7.73 2.56
C TRP A 504 16.21 -8.18 3.62
N GLU A 505 17.44 -7.69 3.53
CA GLU A 505 18.49 -7.96 4.49
C GLU A 505 19.23 -6.68 4.82
N TYR A 506 19.72 -6.60 6.06
CA TYR A 506 20.60 -5.53 6.51
C TYR A 506 21.91 -6.09 7.06
N SER A 507 22.93 -5.26 7.11
CA SER A 507 24.23 -5.57 7.69
C SER A 507 24.73 -4.37 8.49
N THR A 508 25.30 -4.64 9.66
CA THR A 508 25.91 -3.63 10.54
C THR A 508 27.45 -3.75 10.60
N ASP A 509 28.04 -4.61 9.78
CA ASP A 509 29.47 -4.96 9.79
C ASP A 509 30.14 -4.83 8.41
N GLY A 510 29.66 -3.88 7.60
CA GLY A 510 30.19 -3.60 6.26
C GLY A 510 29.87 -4.69 5.23
N GLY A 511 28.83 -5.50 5.46
CA GLY A 511 28.38 -6.56 4.57
C GLY A 511 29.04 -7.92 4.80
N SER A 512 29.67 -8.14 5.95
CA SER A 512 30.29 -9.42 6.31
C SER A 512 29.25 -10.44 6.77
N THR A 513 28.25 -9.99 7.54
CA THR A 513 27.06 -10.74 7.94
C THR A 513 25.81 -10.00 7.53
N TRP A 514 24.76 -10.75 7.18
CA TRP A 514 23.48 -10.22 6.70
C TRP A 514 22.36 -10.88 7.48
N ASP A 515 21.52 -10.05 8.10
CA ASP A 515 20.34 -10.48 8.84
C ASP A 515 19.08 -10.08 8.06
N ALA A 516 18.06 -10.93 8.10
CA ALA A 516 16.80 -10.68 7.43
C ALA A 516 16.01 -9.57 8.14
N ILE A 517 15.32 -8.74 7.36
CA ILE A 517 14.39 -7.74 7.85
C ILE A 517 13.10 -7.77 7.04
N VAL A 518 11.99 -7.47 7.70
CA VAL A 518 10.68 -7.32 7.06
C VAL A 518 10.34 -5.84 6.96
N PRO A 519 10.13 -5.28 5.75
CA PRO A 519 9.68 -3.92 5.59
C PRO A 519 8.39 -3.63 6.37
N ALA A 520 8.27 -2.42 6.90
CA ALA A 520 7.21 -1.95 7.79
C ALA A 520 7.13 -2.66 9.16
N GLU A 521 8.04 -3.59 9.47
CA GLU A 521 8.21 -4.13 10.81
C GLU A 521 9.52 -3.60 11.43
N GLU A 522 9.49 -3.30 12.73
CA GLU A 522 10.67 -2.83 13.43
C GLU A 522 11.54 -4.00 13.87
N GLU A 523 12.84 -3.88 13.58
CA GLU A 523 13.87 -4.84 13.95
C GLU A 523 14.73 -4.27 15.08
N ASN A 524 14.94 -5.06 16.14
CA ASN A 524 15.80 -4.67 17.26
C ASN A 524 17.23 -5.10 16.98
N LEU A 525 18.17 -4.17 17.03
CA LEU A 525 19.56 -4.49 16.75
C LEU A 525 20.24 -5.09 17.99
N PRO A 526 21.08 -6.13 17.84
CA PRO A 526 21.79 -6.73 18.96
C PRO A 526 22.85 -5.81 19.56
N ASN A 527 23.38 -4.87 18.77
CA ASN A 527 24.33 -3.85 19.19
C ASN A 527 23.97 -2.52 18.52
N ILE A 528 24.45 -1.40 19.09
CA ILE A 528 24.26 -0.09 18.46
C ILE A 528 25.02 -0.07 17.12
N ALA A 529 24.28 0.09 16.02
CA ALA A 529 24.84 0.21 14.70
C ALA A 529 25.28 1.64 14.42
N ASN A 530 26.53 1.82 13.98
CA ASN A 530 27.06 3.12 13.51
C ASN A 530 27.07 3.22 11.97
N GLU A 531 26.86 2.08 11.31
CA GLU A 531 26.72 1.91 9.88
C GLU A 531 25.65 0.86 9.62
N VAL A 532 24.79 1.10 8.64
CA VAL A 532 23.82 0.11 8.16
C VAL A 532 23.88 0.04 6.65
N LEU A 533 24.13 -1.17 6.15
CA LEU A 533 23.93 -1.54 4.75
C LEU A 533 22.62 -2.28 4.60
N VAL A 534 21.94 -2.05 3.49
CA VAL A 534 20.67 -2.71 3.15
C VAL A 534 20.78 -3.29 1.75
N ARG A 535 20.19 -4.46 1.54
CA ARG A 535 19.99 -5.04 0.21
C ARG A 535 18.61 -5.69 0.10
N ALA A 536 18.11 -5.73 -1.13
CA ALA A 536 16.94 -6.49 -1.50
C ALA A 536 17.35 -7.60 -2.47
N LEU A 537 17.10 -8.85 -2.09
CA LEU A 537 17.33 -10.04 -2.89
C LEU A 537 16.05 -10.41 -3.62
N PHE A 538 16.13 -10.48 -4.94
CA PHE A 538 14.98 -10.77 -5.79
C PHE A 538 15.08 -12.22 -6.22
N ASP A 539 13.95 -12.90 -6.24
CA ASP A 539 13.83 -14.26 -6.75
C ASP A 539 12.58 -14.42 -7.62
N SER A 540 12.67 -15.31 -8.60
CA SER A 540 11.55 -15.74 -9.42
C SER A 540 11.68 -17.21 -9.76
N SER A 541 10.56 -17.92 -9.69
CA SER A 541 10.43 -19.31 -10.15
C SER A 541 10.22 -19.43 -11.66
N ALA A 542 10.01 -18.31 -12.37
CA ALA A 542 9.71 -18.29 -13.79
C ALA A 542 10.50 -17.20 -14.53
N ALA A 543 11.09 -17.55 -15.68
CA ALA A 543 11.89 -16.58 -16.45
C ALA A 543 11.06 -15.43 -17.03
N ASN A 544 9.74 -15.56 -17.10
CA ASN A 544 8.85 -14.57 -17.71
C ASN A 544 8.24 -13.58 -16.70
N ASP A 545 8.56 -13.73 -15.41
CA ASP A 545 8.02 -12.94 -14.31
C ASP A 545 9.14 -12.39 -13.42
N SER A 546 8.91 -11.24 -12.82
CA SER A 546 9.85 -10.56 -11.94
C SER A 546 9.11 -9.76 -10.87
N PRO A 547 9.60 -9.78 -9.63
CA PRO A 547 9.19 -8.77 -8.67
C PRO A 547 9.68 -7.39 -9.15
N ALA A 548 8.98 -6.34 -8.76
CA ALA A 548 9.29 -4.97 -9.13
C ALA A 548 9.32 -4.09 -7.88
N LEU A 549 10.37 -3.30 -7.72
CA LEU A 549 10.56 -2.36 -6.61
C LEU A 549 10.73 -0.96 -7.16
N ASN A 550 10.13 0.03 -6.52
CA ASN A 550 10.49 1.42 -6.75
C ASN A 550 11.69 1.80 -5.88
N TYR A 551 12.89 1.70 -6.45
CA TYR A 551 14.13 1.87 -5.68
C TYR A 551 14.40 3.32 -5.25
N LYS A 552 13.68 4.31 -5.80
CA LYS A 552 13.86 5.72 -5.47
C LYS A 552 13.13 6.15 -4.18
N ASP A 553 12.25 5.30 -3.66
CA ASP A 553 11.41 5.57 -2.49
C ASP A 553 11.65 4.61 -1.34
N VAL A 554 12.81 3.95 -1.31
CA VAL A 554 13.19 3.08 -0.20
C VAL A 554 13.78 3.94 0.91
N ASN A 555 13.18 3.90 2.09
CA ASN A 555 13.59 4.70 3.23
C ASN A 555 13.94 3.79 4.41
N LEU A 556 15.15 3.96 4.95
CA LEU A 556 15.58 3.35 6.20
C LEU A 556 15.26 4.30 7.35
N ILE A 557 14.45 3.84 8.30
CA ILE A 557 14.20 4.55 9.54
C ILE A 557 15.03 3.88 10.62
N GLY A 558 15.96 4.63 11.20
CA GLY A 558 16.66 4.18 12.39
C GLY A 558 16.12 4.88 13.63
N TYR A 559 16.03 4.14 14.73
CA TYR A 559 15.64 4.65 16.04
C TYR A 559 16.79 4.55 17.02
N LEU A 560 16.89 5.52 17.91
CA LEU A 560 17.79 5.49 19.05
C LEU A 560 16.98 5.74 20.32
N ASN A 561 16.87 4.73 21.18
CA ASN A 561 16.17 4.88 22.46
C ASN A 561 16.90 5.87 23.37
N ASN A 562 16.16 6.72 24.08
CA ASN A 562 16.73 7.57 25.10
C ASN A 562 17.13 6.74 26.33
N VAL A 563 18.21 7.15 26.98
CA VAL A 563 18.74 6.49 28.18
C VAL A 563 17.82 6.69 29.39
N THR A 564 17.03 7.78 29.39
CA THR A 564 16.12 8.16 30.46
C THR A 564 14.77 8.56 29.90
N GLY A 565 13.70 8.35 30.68
CA GLY A 565 12.38 8.88 30.38
C GLY A 565 11.53 8.99 31.63
N ALA A 566 10.57 9.90 31.64
CA ALA A 566 9.65 10.10 32.74
C ALA A 566 8.20 10.05 32.23
N TYR A 567 7.43 9.13 32.81
CA TYR A 567 6.00 9.00 32.61
C TYR A 567 5.27 9.76 33.72
N ILE A 568 4.25 10.53 33.37
CA ILE A 568 3.46 11.34 34.29
C ILE A 568 1.98 11.18 33.96
N THR A 569 1.18 10.87 34.97
CA THR A 569 -0.29 10.77 34.83
C THR A 569 -0.93 12.14 34.77
N ARG A 570 -2.14 12.23 34.20
CA ARG A 570 -3.00 13.40 34.38
C ARG A 570 -3.34 13.62 35.85
N GLU A 571 -3.60 14.87 36.20
CA GLU A 571 -4.06 15.26 37.53
C GLU A 571 -5.48 14.72 37.76
N ASN A 572 -5.65 14.02 38.88
CA ASN A 572 -6.96 13.63 39.37
C ASN A 572 -7.29 14.44 40.63
N GLU A 573 -8.27 15.34 40.52
CA GLU A 573 -8.73 16.16 41.64
C GLU A 573 -9.91 15.50 42.36
N LEU A 574 -9.73 15.21 43.65
CA LEU A 574 -10.73 14.62 44.51
C LEU A 574 -11.42 15.67 45.38
N THR A 575 -12.60 15.31 45.89
CA THR A 575 -13.37 16.17 46.81
C THR A 575 -12.87 16.11 48.25
N GLN A 576 -11.98 15.15 48.57
CA GLN A 576 -11.42 14.93 49.90
C GLN A 576 -9.89 14.78 49.80
N GLY A 577 -9.18 15.15 50.86
CA GLY A 577 -7.74 14.95 50.98
C GLY A 577 -7.35 13.48 51.00
N VAL A 578 -6.19 13.15 50.45
CA VAL A 578 -5.64 11.80 50.33
C VAL A 578 -4.50 11.64 51.31
N GLU A 579 -4.62 10.66 52.22
CA GLU A 579 -3.61 10.36 53.23
C GLU A 579 -2.60 9.35 52.71
N SER A 580 -3.06 8.38 51.89
CA SER A 580 -2.19 7.36 51.33
C SER A 580 -2.66 6.86 49.98
N THR A 581 -1.73 6.28 49.23
CA THR A 581 -1.98 5.67 47.92
C THR A 581 -1.27 4.34 47.82
N LYS A 582 -1.90 3.39 47.11
CA LYS A 582 -1.25 2.20 46.60
C LYS A 582 -1.28 2.18 45.09
N VAL A 583 -0.19 1.74 44.47
CA VAL A 583 -0.05 1.56 43.02
C VAL A 583 0.24 0.09 42.74
N TYR A 584 -0.55 -0.51 41.87
CA TYR A 584 -0.37 -1.84 41.32
C TYR A 584 0.04 -1.67 39.86
N THR A 585 1.27 -2.04 39.54
CA THR A 585 1.80 -1.83 38.19
C THR A 585 2.55 -3.06 37.72
N GLN A 586 2.31 -3.46 36.47
CA GLN A 586 3.06 -4.53 35.83
C GLN A 586 4.24 -3.90 35.10
N MET A 587 5.45 -4.33 35.48
CA MET A 587 6.69 -3.77 34.96
C MET A 587 7.63 -4.88 34.51
N ASN A 588 8.35 -4.59 33.43
CA ASN A 588 9.51 -5.36 32.99
C ASN A 588 10.74 -4.49 33.27
N ILE A 589 11.58 -4.91 34.21
CA ILE A 589 12.81 -4.19 34.60
C ILE A 589 14.01 -5.10 34.32
N PRO A 590 14.56 -5.07 33.08
CA PRO A 590 15.73 -5.86 32.73
C PRO A 590 16.97 -5.48 33.56
N SER A 591 17.93 -6.40 33.63
CA SER A 591 19.20 -6.17 34.32
C SER A 591 19.92 -4.91 33.79
N GLY A 592 20.43 -4.08 34.69
CA GLY A 592 21.10 -2.82 34.34
C GLY A 592 20.16 -1.64 34.08
N THR A 593 18.84 -1.81 34.26
CA THR A 593 17.85 -0.73 34.21
C THR A 593 17.26 -0.44 35.60
N SER A 594 16.64 0.73 35.75
CA SER A 594 15.93 1.10 36.98
C SER A 594 14.62 1.83 36.65
N LEU A 595 13.63 1.63 37.52
CA LEU A 595 12.34 2.29 37.43
C LEU A 595 11.88 2.68 38.82
N ASN A 596 11.78 3.98 39.07
CA ASN A 596 11.42 4.56 40.37
C ASN A 596 10.08 5.27 40.28
N TRP A 597 9.17 4.95 41.22
CA TRP A 597 7.85 5.57 41.31
C TRP A 597 7.80 6.66 42.36
N PHE A 598 7.09 7.73 42.02
CA PHE A 598 6.78 8.86 42.87
C PHE A 598 5.28 9.14 42.81
N ALA A 599 4.72 9.61 43.93
CA ALA A 599 3.36 10.09 44.02
C ALA A 599 3.35 11.53 44.53
N SER A 600 2.34 12.29 44.11
CA SER A 600 2.07 13.66 44.56
C SER A 600 0.59 13.78 44.89
N ASN A 601 0.22 14.53 45.93
CA ASN A 601 -1.16 14.89 46.25
C ASN A 601 -1.41 16.42 46.22
N ASP A 602 -0.43 17.19 45.72
CA ASP A 602 -0.47 18.65 45.57
C ASP A 602 -0.41 19.10 44.09
N GLY A 603 -0.78 18.22 43.16
CA GLY A 603 -0.82 18.50 41.72
C GLY A 603 0.55 18.48 41.03
N GLY A 604 1.55 17.82 41.62
CA GLY A 604 2.90 17.67 41.07
C GLY A 604 3.90 18.74 41.53
N ALA A 605 3.57 19.54 42.56
CA ALA A 605 4.49 20.50 43.13
C ALA A 605 5.56 19.82 44.00
N THR A 606 5.20 18.73 44.67
CA THR A 606 6.14 17.87 45.41
C THR A 606 5.99 16.40 45.00
N TRP A 607 7.12 15.76 44.72
CA TRP A 607 7.18 14.34 44.36
C TRP A 607 7.71 13.52 45.53
N GLU A 608 6.87 12.65 46.09
CA GLU A 608 7.23 11.78 47.21
C GLU A 608 7.51 10.34 46.72
N PRO A 609 8.68 9.74 47.04
CA PRO A 609 9.06 8.42 46.53
C PRO A 609 8.21 7.30 47.14
N MET A 610 7.77 6.36 46.30
CA MET A 610 6.99 5.20 46.72
C MET A 610 7.89 4.03 47.16
N SER A 611 7.39 3.21 48.07
CA SER A 611 8.09 2.01 48.56
C SER A 611 7.44 0.73 48.06
N ILE A 612 8.23 -0.26 47.66
CA ILE A 612 7.71 -1.58 47.26
C ILE A 612 7.20 -2.32 48.50
N GLU A 613 5.93 -2.68 48.50
CA GLU A 613 5.28 -3.51 49.52
C GLU A 613 5.36 -5.00 49.18
N SER A 614 5.07 -5.36 47.92
CA SER A 614 5.13 -6.75 47.46
C SER A 614 5.30 -6.86 45.95
N THR A 615 5.70 -8.04 45.48
CA THR A 615 5.86 -8.37 44.06
C THR A 615 5.22 -9.72 43.75
N ARG A 616 4.63 -9.85 42.56
CA ARG A 616 4.01 -11.08 42.05
C ARG A 616 4.37 -11.27 40.58
N GLU A 617 5.03 -12.38 40.27
CA GLU A 617 5.32 -12.75 38.88
C GLU A 617 4.02 -13.10 38.15
N ILE A 618 3.78 -12.50 36.99
CA ILE A 618 2.62 -12.79 36.14
C ILE A 618 3.02 -13.80 35.07
N ASP A 619 4.12 -13.52 34.38
CA ASP A 619 4.76 -14.39 33.39
C ASP A 619 6.28 -14.10 33.33
N GLN A 620 6.94 -14.63 32.30
CA GLN A 620 8.39 -14.49 32.12
C GLN A 620 8.84 -13.05 31.77
N GLU A 621 7.93 -12.19 31.33
CA GLU A 621 8.21 -10.82 30.89
C GLU A 621 7.73 -9.80 31.93
N TRP A 622 6.56 -10.01 32.53
CA TRP A 622 5.90 -9.03 33.40
C TRP A 622 5.85 -9.49 34.85
N THR A 623 6.30 -8.60 35.74
CA THR A 623 6.13 -8.75 37.19
C THR A 623 5.24 -7.62 37.69
N GLU A 624 4.23 -7.96 38.48
CA GLU A 624 3.40 -7.00 39.16
C GLU A 624 4.06 -6.54 40.46
N TYR A 625 4.12 -5.23 40.67
CA TYR A 625 4.62 -4.60 41.87
C TYR A 625 3.48 -3.86 42.56
N THR A 626 3.37 -4.05 43.87
CA THR A 626 2.53 -3.23 44.74
C THR A 626 3.43 -2.22 45.45
N LEU A 627 3.21 -0.95 45.15
CA LEU A 627 3.93 0.20 45.68
C LEU A 627 3.01 0.97 46.61
N THR A 628 3.53 1.50 47.71
CA THR A 628 2.74 2.25 48.69
C THR A 628 3.40 3.58 49.05
N ARG A 629 2.57 4.57 49.37
CA ARG A 629 2.99 5.84 49.93
C ARG A 629 1.97 6.40 50.91
N THR A 630 2.43 6.87 52.06
CA THR A 630 1.70 7.76 52.95
C THR A 630 2.23 9.17 52.75
N PHE A 631 1.36 10.13 52.46
CA PHE A 631 1.73 11.51 52.17
C PHE A 631 2.11 12.26 53.45
N SER A 632 3.00 13.24 53.31
CA SER A 632 3.43 14.06 54.45
C SER A 632 2.33 15.06 54.88
N ASP A 633 1.53 15.51 53.92
CA ASP A 633 0.32 16.32 54.14
C ASP A 633 -0.92 15.53 53.69
N PRO A 634 -1.82 15.09 54.60
CA PRO A 634 -3.00 14.30 54.23
C PRO A 634 -4.15 15.13 53.63
N THR A 635 -4.02 16.46 53.58
CA THR A 635 -5.08 17.37 53.10
C THR A 635 -5.07 17.58 51.59
N GLY A 636 -3.97 17.23 50.91
CA GLY A 636 -3.83 17.33 49.46
C GLY A 636 -4.86 16.48 48.71
N ASN A 637 -5.52 17.07 47.72
CA ASN A 637 -6.62 16.44 46.97
C ASN A 637 -6.33 16.31 45.47
N LYS A 638 -5.12 16.65 45.00
CA LYS A 638 -4.73 16.66 43.59
C LYS A 638 -3.66 15.61 43.32
N VAL A 639 -4.07 14.42 42.90
CA VAL A 639 -3.17 13.28 42.81
C VAL A 639 -2.54 13.15 41.43
N ARG A 640 -1.22 12.88 41.41
CA ARG A 640 -0.45 12.48 40.24
C ARG A 640 0.54 11.38 40.59
N TYR A 641 0.88 10.56 39.60
CA TYR A 641 1.96 9.58 39.68
C TYR A 641 3.02 9.88 38.63
N LYS A 642 4.29 9.67 39.00
CA LYS A 642 5.43 9.78 38.12
C LYS A 642 6.27 8.51 38.19
N ALA A 643 6.64 7.97 37.04
CA ALA A 643 7.62 6.89 36.92
C ALA A 643 8.87 7.41 36.20
N GLU A 644 10.01 7.41 36.88
CA GLU A 644 11.30 7.75 36.31
C GLU A 644 12.03 6.47 35.89
N MET A 645 12.30 6.36 34.60
CA MET A 645 12.92 5.21 33.95
C MET A 645 14.35 5.55 33.55
N THR A 646 15.28 4.66 33.85
CA THR A 646 16.68 4.75 33.38
C THR A 646 17.12 3.41 32.84
N GLY A 647 17.71 3.39 31.65
CA GLY A 647 18.28 2.22 31.01
C GLY A 647 19.49 2.58 30.18
N ASN A 648 19.62 1.98 29.01
CA ASN A 648 20.57 2.35 27.97
C ASN A 648 19.86 2.32 26.61
N ASN A 649 20.57 2.64 25.51
CA ASN A 649 19.95 2.74 24.19
C ASN A 649 19.41 1.39 23.65
N LEU A 650 19.86 0.23 24.16
CA LEU A 650 19.41 -1.10 23.74
C LEU A 650 18.42 -1.74 24.71
N VAL A 651 18.59 -1.49 26.01
CA VAL A 651 17.84 -2.13 27.09
C VAL A 651 17.22 -1.06 27.98
N TYR A 652 15.89 -1.07 28.05
CA TYR A 652 15.10 -0.09 28.78
C TYR A 652 13.98 -0.78 29.57
N PRO A 653 13.57 -0.21 30.71
CA PRO A 653 12.45 -0.75 31.48
C PRO A 653 11.12 -0.39 30.78
N ARG A 654 10.10 -1.23 30.98
CA ARG A 654 8.76 -1.06 30.40
C ARG A 654 7.68 -1.19 31.47
N ILE A 655 6.58 -0.46 31.30
CA ILE A 655 5.38 -0.51 32.17
C ILE A 655 4.20 -0.96 31.32
N HIS A 656 3.54 -2.06 31.66
CA HIS A 656 2.42 -2.62 30.88
C HIS A 656 1.05 -2.20 31.38
N THR A 657 0.89 -2.05 32.70
CA THR A 657 -0.37 -1.58 33.29
C THR A 657 -0.10 -0.74 34.53
N LEU A 658 -1.01 0.19 34.82
CA LEU A 658 -1.00 1.02 36.01
C LEU A 658 -2.41 1.04 36.61
N GLY A 659 -2.53 0.58 37.85
CA GLY A 659 -3.73 0.74 38.66
C GLY A 659 -3.36 1.39 39.99
N ALA A 660 -4.17 2.30 40.51
CA ALA A 660 -3.91 2.92 41.80
C ALA A 660 -5.18 3.11 42.62
N THR A 661 -5.05 2.97 43.94
CA THR A 661 -6.12 3.18 44.92
C THR A 661 -5.73 4.28 45.89
N LEU A 662 -6.69 5.17 46.16
CA LEU A 662 -6.51 6.37 46.99
C LEU A 662 -7.30 6.21 48.29
N SER A 663 -6.68 6.47 49.45
CA SER A 663 -7.28 6.30 50.78
C SER A 663 -7.17 7.54 51.66
#